data_AF-A0A934UHM8-F1
#
_entry.id   AF-A0A934UHM8-F1
#
_cell.length_a   1.000
_cell.length_b   1.000
_cell.length_c   1.000
_cell.angle_alpha   90.00
_cell.angle_beta   90.00
_cell.angle_gamma   90.00
#
_symmetry.space_group_name_H-M   'P 1'
#
loop_
_entity.id
_entity.type
_entity.pdbx_description
1 polymer ?
#
loop_
_entity_poly.entity_id
_entity_poly.type
_entity_poly.pdbx_seq_one_letter_code
_entity_poly.pdbx_strand_id
1 'polypeptide(L)'
;MHDLIYLWDFGDAASGDWTAPEKILPEWKNRNVAKGPMVTHMYTRPGTYSASVLIIEPDSGKTATAALDIVVGDPDTLYSGATGSTVFYNEHGDNDWTWVDANYPGATKVNIPADGHLIWNSDISMDGVTEGRHDAEWSTYQDGKPRRCLFKAGSDLKFSIALDGADYRGLFIGTYGLGDISNDKAILRHTGLLDEKGRGIGAGIINQKGTGYSGQGDTPPGDLRIHDIQMLGVFDPENEITPDVDFLGNTGLAIRATFRMDLMLSRVDFDGFSGGVVSWTMPTDNGHIVKAVHLHLDDCTNTNFGAYSIYPSGATTNPKSTFSVTGCRIAQNPLGLEYDGTRSPIRDGSIPNVHMRGNDMFHTISTYTHVKVANTPRENGYIVNIHSNSFEGGYQAVIIAGNVESSKGSDPGKLPNTSGTSPVLNVVIDGNIHIADYGTKMSYYTQASGYTLRNNLTVVSGKAANNAFQYFFEVKARDQPDSDGGAEYDRTVVGDAPIKIYNNTLRVERSSAQNKSESLNSYVPQEIRNWSVNDAPNFTNVQMHNNLIHMPNLDSPVTTYGPLTSNVLFTPRGVGRREAFSNHSHLLTFDVVDGADLFVPYWLLSDWTTYITRANIKEADSRHRLDTAYFRKKDITSGDFEMSFSDTGMTITNRSGVTWETGTYVTVRIACIDRAALEKPLATPADAWLDSRPAVGSAALGAALNGEVSYMDIMLENRPEPPSIGAWEAE
;
A
#
# COMPACT_ATOMS: atom_id res chain seq x y z
N MET A 1 -2.64 16.63 19.67
CA MET A 1 -2.40 15.19 19.93
C MET A 1 -1.07 14.74 19.33
N HIS A 2 -0.77 15.11 18.08
CA HIS A 2 0.48 14.76 17.38
C HIS A 2 1.77 15.36 17.99
N ASP A 3 1.64 16.33 18.92
CA ASP A 3 2.78 16.93 19.64
C ASP A 3 3.30 16.07 20.81
N LEU A 4 2.48 15.17 21.33
CA LEU A 4 2.84 14.34 22.47
C LEU A 4 3.59 13.08 22.02
N ILE A 5 4.37 12.52 22.93
CA ILE A 5 5.04 11.24 22.75
C ILE A 5 4.25 10.19 23.50
N TYR A 6 3.92 9.10 22.83
CA TYR A 6 3.16 7.98 23.39
C TYR A 6 4.01 6.73 23.24
N LEU A 7 4.22 6.02 24.34
CA LEU A 7 4.98 4.78 24.41
C LEU A 7 4.07 3.70 24.99
N TRP A 8 3.76 2.69 24.18
CA TRP A 8 2.85 1.61 24.54
C TRP A 8 3.62 0.34 24.89
N ASP A 9 3.13 -0.36 25.91
CA ASP A 9 3.48 -1.74 26.25
C ASP A 9 2.17 -2.54 26.32
N PHE A 10 2.04 -3.61 25.54
CA PHE A 10 0.81 -4.40 25.48
C PHE A 10 0.72 -5.49 26.56
N GLY A 11 1.75 -5.65 27.41
CA GLY A 11 1.79 -6.69 28.44
C GLY A 11 1.84 -8.12 27.87
N ASP A 12 2.15 -8.26 26.59
CA ASP A 12 2.23 -9.49 25.80
C ASP A 12 3.68 -9.77 25.36
N ALA A 13 4.63 -9.70 26.30
CA ALA A 13 6.05 -9.94 26.01
C ALA A 13 6.29 -11.32 25.37
N ALA A 14 5.41 -12.28 25.66
CA ALA A 14 5.49 -13.62 25.10
C ALA A 14 5.23 -13.63 23.59
N SER A 15 4.53 -12.63 23.02
CA SER A 15 4.24 -12.48 21.57
C SER A 15 5.47 -12.53 20.69
N GLY A 16 6.64 -12.14 21.23
CA GLY A 16 7.93 -12.19 20.55
C GLY A 16 8.04 -11.15 19.44
N ASP A 17 8.83 -11.49 18.43
CA ASP A 17 9.09 -10.65 17.27
C ASP A 17 8.21 -11.07 16.07
N TRP A 18 7.90 -10.11 15.21
CA TRP A 18 7.35 -10.42 13.89
C TRP A 18 8.36 -11.17 13.02
N THR A 19 7.85 -12.05 12.17
CA THR A 19 8.64 -12.96 11.34
C THR A 19 8.59 -12.63 9.85
N ALA A 20 7.48 -12.04 9.38
CA ALA A 20 7.29 -11.67 7.99
C ALA A 20 8.24 -10.57 7.46
N PRO A 21 8.56 -9.48 8.19
CA PRO A 21 9.33 -8.37 7.65
C PRO A 21 10.83 -8.70 7.66
N GLU A 22 11.49 -8.49 6.52
CA GLU A 22 12.89 -8.87 6.33
C GLU A 22 13.86 -7.69 6.51
N LYS A 23 13.50 -6.51 6.00
CA LYS A 23 14.38 -5.34 5.91
C LYS A 23 14.02 -4.22 6.88
N ILE A 24 13.77 -4.58 8.13
CA ILE A 24 13.55 -3.62 9.21
C ILE A 24 14.60 -3.78 10.29
N LEU A 25 14.84 -2.72 11.05
CA LEU A 25 15.74 -2.76 12.20
C LEU A 25 15.27 -3.81 13.22
N PRO A 26 16.17 -4.55 13.88
CA PRO A 26 15.80 -5.59 14.84
C PRO A 26 14.85 -5.09 15.95
N GLU A 27 15.09 -3.88 16.46
CA GLU A 27 14.33 -3.26 17.55
C GLU A 27 12.88 -2.96 17.13
N TRP A 28 12.62 -2.86 15.82
CA TRP A 28 11.29 -2.65 15.26
C TRP A 28 10.49 -3.92 15.11
N LYS A 29 11.08 -5.10 15.34
CA LYS A 29 10.38 -6.38 15.24
C LYS A 29 9.51 -6.71 16.45
N ASN A 30 9.72 -6.02 17.57
CA ASN A 30 9.06 -6.31 18.83
C ASN A 30 7.54 -6.03 18.75
N ARG A 31 6.75 -7.10 18.86
CA ARG A 31 5.29 -7.03 18.78
C ARG A 31 4.68 -6.34 19.99
N ASN A 32 5.34 -6.37 21.15
CA ASN A 32 4.81 -5.93 22.43
C ASN A 32 4.84 -4.42 22.67
N VAL A 33 5.51 -3.63 21.82
CA VAL A 33 5.65 -2.18 22.02
C VAL A 33 5.28 -1.36 20.79
N ALA A 34 4.68 -0.19 21.00
CA ALA A 34 4.33 0.71 19.90
C ALA A 34 4.51 2.18 20.30
N LYS A 35 4.52 3.07 19.30
CA LYS A 35 4.58 4.52 19.50
C LYS A 35 3.34 5.18 18.92
N GLY A 36 2.99 6.34 19.44
CA GLY A 36 1.99 7.24 18.83
C GLY A 36 0.57 7.17 19.44
N PRO A 37 -0.29 8.09 19.00
CA PRO A 37 -1.55 8.41 19.70
C PRO A 37 -2.65 7.34 19.55
N MET A 38 -2.60 6.55 18.48
CA MET A 38 -3.48 5.41 18.24
C MET A 38 -2.63 4.24 17.77
N VAL A 39 -2.77 3.10 18.43
CA VAL A 39 -2.06 1.87 18.11
C VAL A 39 -3.02 0.69 18.11
N THR A 40 -2.61 -0.38 17.45
CA THR A 40 -3.29 -1.67 17.45
C THR A 40 -2.29 -2.78 17.76
N HIS A 41 -2.79 -3.82 18.43
CA HIS A 41 -2.05 -5.02 18.78
C HIS A 41 -2.96 -6.23 18.61
N MET A 42 -2.38 -7.34 18.14
CA MET A 42 -3.09 -8.60 17.98
C MET A 42 -2.59 -9.61 19.01
N TYR A 43 -3.39 -9.81 20.05
CA TYR A 43 -3.15 -10.89 21.00
C TYR A 43 -3.46 -12.23 20.33
N THR A 44 -2.44 -13.08 20.23
CA THR A 44 -2.52 -14.37 19.52
C THR A 44 -2.67 -15.56 20.46
N ARG A 45 -2.69 -15.30 21.78
CA ARG A 45 -2.78 -16.31 22.82
C ARG A 45 -3.91 -15.96 23.80
N PRO A 46 -4.56 -16.97 24.39
CA PRO A 46 -5.52 -16.75 25.46
C PRO A 46 -4.81 -16.24 26.72
N GLY A 47 -5.46 -15.38 27.48
CA GLY A 47 -4.91 -14.86 28.73
C GLY A 47 -5.47 -13.51 29.13
N THR A 48 -4.96 -12.99 30.24
CA THR A 48 -5.18 -11.61 30.67
C THR A 48 -3.89 -10.84 30.51
N TYR A 49 -3.96 -9.71 29.81
CA TYR A 49 -2.85 -8.84 29.48
C TYR A 49 -3.10 -7.46 30.09
N SER A 50 -2.06 -6.75 30.51
CA SER A 50 -2.20 -5.37 31.00
C SER A 50 -1.53 -4.43 30.01
N ALA A 51 -2.33 -3.82 29.15
CA ALA A 51 -1.84 -2.84 28.18
C ALA A 51 -1.68 -1.49 28.88
N SER A 52 -0.55 -0.83 28.68
CA SER A 52 -0.25 0.47 29.28
C SER A 52 0.33 1.45 28.28
N VAL A 53 0.16 2.74 28.57
CA VAL A 53 0.75 3.83 27.80
C VAL A 53 1.41 4.84 28.74
N LEU A 54 2.62 5.24 28.40
CA LEU A 54 3.30 6.42 28.93
C LEU A 54 3.19 7.55 27.90
N ILE A 55 2.69 8.69 28.35
CA ILE A 55 2.56 9.91 27.57
C ILE A 55 3.55 10.92 28.10
N ILE A 56 4.30 11.58 27.21
CA ILE A 56 5.27 12.62 27.55
C ILE A 56 4.91 13.89 26.75
N GLU A 57 4.80 15.02 27.44
CA GLU A 57 4.73 16.36 26.82
C GLU A 57 6.16 16.91 26.69
N PRO A 58 6.74 16.96 25.47
CA PRO A 58 8.16 17.26 25.29
C PRO A 58 8.58 18.61 25.90
N ASP A 59 7.76 19.65 25.70
CA ASP A 59 8.09 21.02 26.10
C ASP A 59 8.23 21.21 27.62
N SER A 60 7.45 20.46 28.40
CA SER A 60 7.43 20.60 29.86
C SER A 60 8.10 19.43 30.60
N GLY A 61 8.37 18.33 29.88
CA GLY A 61 8.81 17.06 30.45
C GLY A 61 7.75 16.36 31.31
N LYS A 62 6.51 16.86 31.36
CA LYS A 62 5.43 16.21 32.12
C LYS A 62 5.12 14.86 31.51
N THR A 63 4.77 13.93 32.39
CA THR A 63 4.36 12.59 32.01
C THR A 63 3.01 12.22 32.59
N ALA A 64 2.32 11.32 31.91
CA ALA A 64 1.10 10.68 32.39
C ALA A 64 1.10 9.20 31.97
N THR A 65 0.49 8.35 32.78
CA THR A 65 0.34 6.92 32.45
C THR A 65 -1.12 6.49 32.54
N ALA A 66 -1.49 5.51 31.73
CA ALA A 66 -2.77 4.81 31.83
C ALA A 66 -2.56 3.32 31.53
N ALA A 67 -3.42 2.47 32.08
CA ALA A 67 -3.40 1.03 31.83
C ALA A 67 -4.82 0.46 31.78
N LEU A 68 -4.98 -0.63 31.04
CA LEU A 68 -6.21 -1.38 30.89
C LEU A 68 -5.91 -2.88 30.78
N ASP A 69 -6.66 -3.69 31.52
CA ASP A 69 -6.59 -5.14 31.39
C ASP A 69 -7.45 -5.62 30.22
N ILE A 70 -6.86 -6.47 29.38
CA ILE A 70 -7.47 -7.10 28.21
C ILE A 70 -7.57 -8.60 28.46
N VAL A 71 -8.77 -9.17 28.32
CA VAL A 71 -9.00 -10.61 28.44
C VAL A 71 -9.22 -11.20 27.06
N VAL A 72 -8.39 -12.17 26.71
CA VAL A 72 -8.45 -12.91 25.44
C VAL A 72 -8.92 -14.32 25.75
N GLY A 73 -10.09 -14.69 25.20
CA GLY A 73 -10.68 -16.00 25.39
C GLY A 73 -9.90 -17.11 24.68
N ASP A 74 -10.00 -18.32 25.22
CA ASP A 74 -9.45 -19.51 24.60
C ASP A 74 -10.28 -19.93 23.37
N PRO A 75 -9.69 -19.95 22.15
CA PRO A 75 -10.42 -20.35 20.96
C PRO A 75 -10.91 -21.79 21.03
N ASP A 76 -10.24 -22.69 21.75
CA ASP A 76 -10.71 -24.09 21.87
C ASP A 76 -11.95 -24.23 22.74
N THR A 77 -12.11 -23.31 23.68
CA THR A 77 -13.33 -23.18 24.48
C THR A 77 -14.44 -22.48 23.70
N LEU A 78 -14.13 -21.38 22.99
CA LEU A 78 -15.11 -20.60 22.23
C LEU A 78 -15.65 -21.35 21.00
N TYR A 79 -14.79 -22.12 20.35
CA TYR A 79 -15.10 -22.91 19.16
C TYR A 79 -14.99 -24.41 19.46
N SER A 80 -15.62 -24.89 20.52
CA SER A 80 -15.42 -26.28 20.95
C SER A 80 -15.81 -27.30 19.87
N GLY A 81 -15.02 -28.39 19.76
CA GLY A 81 -15.37 -29.53 18.91
C GLY A 81 -16.66 -30.21 19.36
N ALA A 82 -16.90 -30.28 20.68
CA ALA A 82 -18.07 -30.92 21.27
C ALA A 82 -19.42 -30.26 20.89
N THR A 83 -19.41 -28.95 20.59
CA THR A 83 -20.60 -28.21 20.14
C THR A 83 -20.76 -28.23 18.61
N GLY A 84 -19.85 -28.91 17.89
CA GLY A 84 -19.76 -28.86 16.43
C GLY A 84 -19.26 -27.52 15.90
N SER A 85 -18.76 -26.61 16.75
CA SER A 85 -18.39 -25.24 16.33
C SER A 85 -17.07 -25.19 15.54
N THR A 86 -16.24 -26.23 15.64
CA THR A 86 -15.05 -26.41 14.80
C THR A 86 -15.25 -27.51 13.76
N VAL A 87 -14.86 -27.21 12.52
CA VAL A 87 -14.83 -28.13 11.37
C VAL A 87 -13.39 -28.25 10.88
N PHE A 88 -12.94 -29.48 10.68
CA PHE A 88 -11.61 -29.81 10.16
C PHE A 88 -11.70 -30.32 8.73
N TYR A 89 -10.83 -29.81 7.86
CA TYR A 89 -10.78 -30.14 6.43
C TYR A 89 -9.47 -30.83 6.06
N ASN A 90 -9.58 -31.95 5.35
CA ASN A 90 -8.49 -32.69 4.73
C ASN A 90 -8.60 -32.69 3.21
N GLU A 91 -7.48 -32.93 2.54
CA GLU A 91 -7.46 -33.21 1.11
C GLU A 91 -8.24 -34.48 0.76
N HIS A 92 -8.64 -34.60 -0.51
CA HIS A 92 -9.30 -35.81 -0.97
C HIS A 92 -8.41 -37.03 -0.78
N GLY A 93 -8.94 -38.06 -0.12
CA GLY A 93 -8.22 -39.31 0.14
C GLY A 93 -7.37 -39.30 1.41
N ASP A 94 -7.16 -38.14 2.05
CA ASP A 94 -6.47 -38.06 3.34
C ASP A 94 -7.43 -38.35 4.50
N ASN A 95 -7.44 -39.60 4.96
CA ASN A 95 -8.23 -40.04 6.09
C ASN A 95 -7.47 -40.02 7.43
N ASP A 96 -6.30 -39.38 7.50
CA ASP A 96 -5.58 -39.23 8.76
C ASP A 96 -6.17 -38.10 9.59
N TRP A 97 -6.99 -38.51 10.56
CA TRP A 97 -7.64 -37.67 11.55
C TRP A 97 -7.02 -37.81 12.95
N THR A 98 -5.87 -38.48 13.07
CA THR A 98 -5.28 -38.86 14.36
C THR A 98 -5.09 -37.66 15.29
N TRP A 99 -4.61 -36.54 14.75
CA TRP A 99 -4.44 -35.31 15.53
C TRP A 99 -5.78 -34.69 15.95
N VAL A 100 -6.77 -34.68 15.05
CA VAL A 100 -8.11 -34.14 15.35
C VAL A 100 -8.78 -34.97 16.43
N ASP A 101 -8.71 -36.30 16.35
CA ASP A 101 -9.27 -37.20 17.35
C ASP A 101 -8.64 -37.04 18.73
N ALA A 102 -7.34 -36.78 18.79
CA ALA A 102 -6.61 -36.58 20.04
C ALA A 102 -6.92 -35.23 20.71
N ASN A 103 -7.11 -34.16 19.93
CA ASN A 103 -7.19 -32.79 20.45
C ASN A 103 -8.62 -32.21 20.45
N TYR A 104 -9.47 -32.67 19.53
CA TYR A 104 -10.83 -32.15 19.33
C TYR A 104 -11.85 -33.28 19.17
N PRO A 105 -12.03 -34.12 20.21
CA PRO A 105 -13.01 -35.19 20.16
C PRO A 105 -14.42 -34.62 19.88
N GLY A 106 -15.09 -35.17 18.87
CA GLY A 106 -16.43 -34.76 18.47
C GLY A 106 -16.51 -33.62 17.45
N ALA A 107 -15.38 -33.06 17.00
CA ALA A 107 -15.39 -32.07 15.92
C ALA A 107 -15.83 -32.67 14.58
N THR A 108 -16.43 -31.83 13.74
CA THR A 108 -16.81 -32.22 12.37
C THR A 108 -15.56 -32.39 11.52
N LYS A 109 -15.53 -33.47 10.72
CA LYS A 109 -14.40 -33.82 9.84
C LYS A 109 -14.90 -33.93 8.42
N VAL A 110 -14.21 -33.28 7.49
CA VAL A 110 -14.60 -33.20 6.09
C VAL A 110 -13.39 -33.49 5.21
N ASN A 111 -13.47 -34.51 4.36
CA ASN A 111 -12.57 -34.64 3.22
C ASN A 111 -13.14 -33.82 2.07
N ILE A 112 -12.30 -32.99 1.45
CA ILE A 112 -12.71 -32.27 0.25
C ILE A 112 -13.00 -33.24 -0.92
N PRO A 113 -13.82 -32.83 -1.91
CA PRO A 113 -14.13 -33.68 -3.06
C PRO A 113 -12.89 -33.95 -3.92
N ALA A 114 -12.98 -34.98 -4.77
CA ALA A 114 -11.87 -35.45 -5.61
C ALA A 114 -11.36 -34.43 -6.64
N ASP A 115 -12.18 -33.44 -6.99
CA ASP A 115 -11.79 -32.32 -7.85
C ASP A 115 -10.95 -31.26 -7.10
N GLY A 116 -10.82 -31.36 -5.77
CA GLY A 116 -10.10 -30.44 -4.92
C GLY A 116 -10.78 -29.07 -4.76
N HIS A 117 -12.04 -28.95 -5.20
CA HIS A 117 -12.79 -27.70 -5.14
C HIS A 117 -13.68 -27.65 -3.90
N LEU A 118 -13.37 -26.74 -2.98
CA LEU A 118 -14.25 -26.37 -1.88
C LEU A 118 -14.89 -25.02 -2.18
N ILE A 119 -16.16 -25.04 -2.59
CA ILE A 119 -16.94 -23.85 -2.90
C ILE A 119 -18.05 -23.71 -1.85
N TRP A 120 -18.01 -22.66 -1.05
CA TRP A 120 -19.08 -22.31 -0.12
C TRP A 120 -19.92 -21.19 -0.71
N ASN A 121 -21.11 -21.54 -1.19
CA ASN A 121 -22.07 -20.56 -1.69
C ASN A 121 -23.49 -20.98 -1.30
N SER A 122 -24.32 -20.03 -0.86
CA SER A 122 -25.74 -20.31 -0.60
C SER A 122 -26.62 -20.26 -1.85
N ASP A 123 -26.15 -19.69 -2.98
CA ASP A 123 -26.85 -19.75 -4.28
C ASP A 123 -25.86 -19.51 -5.45
N ILE A 124 -25.37 -20.56 -6.11
CA ILE A 124 -25.05 -20.47 -7.55
C ILE A 124 -26.08 -21.30 -8.30
N SER A 125 -27.24 -20.71 -8.58
CA SER A 125 -28.06 -21.14 -9.71
C SER A 125 -27.35 -20.71 -10.99
N MET A 126 -26.40 -21.53 -11.43
CA MET A 126 -26.02 -21.56 -12.83
C MET A 126 -26.61 -22.84 -13.38
N ASP A 127 -27.65 -22.67 -14.20
CA ASP A 127 -28.14 -23.70 -15.09
C ASP A 127 -26.94 -24.33 -15.83
N GLY A 128 -26.51 -25.53 -15.42
CA GLY A 128 -25.62 -26.37 -16.21
C GLY A 128 -24.28 -26.85 -15.63
N VAL A 129 -23.91 -26.53 -14.38
CA VAL A 129 -22.70 -27.13 -13.76
C VAL A 129 -23.09 -27.98 -12.56
N THR A 130 -23.60 -29.17 -12.85
CA THR A 130 -24.01 -30.18 -11.86
C THR A 130 -23.08 -31.38 -11.97
N GLU A 131 -21.93 -31.33 -11.31
CA GLU A 131 -21.15 -32.50 -10.87
C GLU A 131 -20.05 -32.01 -9.91
N GLY A 132 -20.15 -32.32 -8.61
CA GLY A 132 -19.08 -32.12 -7.61
C GLY A 132 -19.34 -31.17 -6.42
N ARG A 133 -20.41 -30.36 -6.41
CA ARG A 133 -20.66 -29.38 -5.33
C ARG A 133 -21.10 -30.00 -4.00
N HIS A 134 -20.38 -29.68 -2.93
CA HIS A 134 -20.82 -29.88 -1.55
C HIS A 134 -21.60 -28.65 -1.06
N ASP A 135 -22.93 -28.64 -1.24
CA ASP A 135 -23.84 -27.66 -0.63
C ASP A 135 -24.26 -28.07 0.81
N ALA A 136 -23.89 -29.28 1.23
CA ALA A 136 -24.36 -29.91 2.45
C ALA A 136 -23.52 -29.47 3.66
N GLU A 137 -23.86 -28.31 4.24
CA GLU A 137 -23.83 -27.99 5.69
C GLU A 137 -24.08 -26.49 5.98
N TRP A 138 -24.06 -25.63 4.96
CA TRP A 138 -24.19 -24.17 5.13
C TRP A 138 -25.56 -23.72 5.66
N SER A 139 -26.64 -24.47 5.39
CA SER A 139 -27.98 -24.13 5.89
C SER A 139 -28.09 -24.14 7.43
N THR A 140 -27.11 -24.68 8.16
CA THR A 140 -27.03 -24.65 9.63
C THR A 140 -26.19 -23.50 10.21
N TYR A 141 -25.60 -22.63 9.36
CA TYR A 141 -24.85 -21.44 9.79
C TYR A 141 -25.74 -20.31 10.33
N GLN A 142 -27.06 -20.39 10.08
CA GLN A 142 -28.04 -19.35 10.41
C GLN A 142 -28.35 -19.19 11.92
N ASP A 143 -27.77 -20.03 12.79
CA ASP A 143 -28.05 -20.00 14.24
C ASP A 143 -27.28 -18.91 15.01
N GLY A 144 -26.42 -18.13 14.36
CA GLY A 144 -25.67 -17.03 14.98
C GLY A 144 -24.55 -17.46 15.94
N LYS A 145 -24.13 -18.73 15.89
CA LYS A 145 -22.99 -19.27 16.66
C LYS A 145 -21.67 -19.05 15.91
N PRO A 146 -20.57 -18.70 16.61
CA PRO A 146 -19.26 -18.57 16.00
C PRO A 146 -18.77 -19.94 15.48
N ARG A 147 -18.03 -19.92 14.36
CA ARG A 147 -17.56 -21.12 13.66
C ARG A 147 -16.08 -21.01 13.32
N ARG A 148 -15.37 -22.13 13.47
CA ARG A 148 -13.95 -22.25 13.14
C ARG A 148 -13.74 -23.34 12.10
N CYS A 149 -13.12 -22.98 10.98
CA CYS A 149 -12.76 -23.90 9.91
C CYS A 149 -11.23 -24.03 9.89
N LEU A 150 -10.73 -25.24 10.10
CA LEU A 150 -9.30 -25.51 10.13
C LEU A 150 -8.92 -26.49 9.01
N PHE A 151 -7.91 -26.12 8.23
CA PHE A 151 -7.38 -26.90 7.11
C PHE A 151 -6.08 -27.58 7.51
N LYS A 152 -5.84 -28.81 7.06
CA LYS A 152 -4.64 -29.55 7.45
C LYS A 152 -3.38 -28.88 6.90
N ALA A 153 -2.35 -28.80 7.72
CA ALA A 153 -1.03 -28.30 7.36
C ALA A 153 -0.51 -29.01 6.10
N GLY A 154 0.04 -28.24 5.17
CA GLY A 154 0.54 -28.72 3.88
C GLY A 154 -0.52 -29.11 2.84
N SER A 155 -1.82 -28.97 3.15
CA SER A 155 -2.87 -29.18 2.15
C SER A 155 -2.87 -28.07 1.07
N ASP A 156 -3.24 -28.42 -0.15
CA ASP A 156 -3.37 -27.54 -1.31
C ASP A 156 -4.71 -27.76 -2.00
N LEU A 157 -5.61 -26.79 -1.82
CA LEU A 157 -6.98 -26.89 -2.29
C LEU A 157 -7.46 -25.61 -2.96
N LYS A 158 -8.39 -25.78 -3.91
CA LYS A 158 -9.06 -24.65 -4.55
C LYS A 158 -10.21 -24.22 -3.66
N PHE A 159 -10.20 -22.98 -3.21
CA PHE A 159 -11.16 -22.47 -2.24
C PHE A 159 -11.88 -21.24 -2.77
N SER A 160 -13.20 -21.20 -2.59
CA SER A 160 -13.97 -19.97 -2.76
C SER A 160 -15.13 -19.92 -1.77
N ILE A 161 -15.32 -18.79 -1.11
CA ILE A 161 -16.42 -18.54 -0.19
C ILE A 161 -17.11 -17.23 -0.54
N ALA A 162 -18.42 -17.32 -0.79
CA ALA A 162 -19.29 -16.16 -0.97
C ALA A 162 -19.99 -15.82 0.36
N LEU A 163 -19.55 -14.77 1.03
CA LEU A 163 -20.14 -14.29 2.29
C LEU A 163 -21.41 -13.46 2.01
N ASP A 164 -22.52 -13.80 2.69
CA ASP A 164 -23.77 -13.03 2.69
C ASP A 164 -23.96 -12.32 4.04
N GLY A 165 -24.41 -11.07 3.99
CA GLY A 165 -24.27 -10.05 5.04
C GLY A 165 -24.69 -10.46 6.46
N ALA A 166 -25.68 -11.34 6.59
CA ALA A 166 -26.30 -11.66 7.87
C ALA A 166 -25.60 -12.81 8.65
N ASP A 167 -24.70 -13.57 8.02
CA ASP A 167 -24.44 -14.96 8.41
C ASP A 167 -23.06 -15.26 9.06
N TYR A 168 -22.14 -14.29 9.18
CA TYR A 168 -20.73 -14.55 9.55
C TYR A 168 -20.28 -13.92 10.88
N ARG A 169 -20.99 -14.18 11.97
CA ARG A 169 -20.57 -13.71 13.31
C ARG A 169 -19.48 -14.63 13.89
N GLY A 170 -18.23 -14.19 13.80
CA GLY A 170 -17.10 -14.93 14.35
C GLY A 170 -16.73 -16.14 13.49
N LEU A 171 -16.57 -15.94 12.18
CA LEU A 171 -15.96 -16.93 11.31
C LEU A 171 -14.44 -16.86 11.48
N PHE A 172 -13.84 -17.99 11.81
CA PHE A 172 -12.42 -18.13 11.97
C PHE A 172 -11.90 -19.19 10.99
N ILE A 173 -10.87 -18.86 10.23
CA ILE A 173 -10.23 -19.75 9.26
C ILE A 173 -8.76 -19.90 9.62
N GLY A 174 -8.24 -21.13 9.59
CA GLY A 174 -6.80 -21.33 9.72
C GLY A 174 -6.30 -22.74 9.48
N THR A 175 -5.10 -23.02 9.95
CA THR A 175 -4.41 -24.30 9.74
C THR A 175 -4.34 -25.14 11.02
N TYR A 176 -4.36 -26.47 10.89
CA TYR A 176 -4.13 -27.43 11.98
C TYR A 176 -3.16 -28.55 11.58
N GLY A 177 -2.62 -29.29 12.55
CA GLY A 177 -1.88 -30.53 12.30
C GLY A 177 -0.55 -30.60 13.05
N LEU A 178 0.19 -31.69 12.80
CA LEU A 178 1.55 -31.89 13.32
C LEU A 178 2.55 -31.35 12.29
N GLY A 179 3.33 -30.35 12.68
CA GLY A 179 4.33 -29.71 11.82
C GLY A 179 4.68 -28.32 12.34
N ASP A 180 5.69 -27.71 11.73
CA ASP A 180 5.92 -26.29 11.92
C ASP A 180 4.90 -25.53 11.06
N ILE A 181 3.75 -25.21 11.65
CA ILE A 181 2.63 -24.52 10.96
C ILE A 181 3.10 -23.20 10.32
N SER A 182 4.18 -22.60 10.81
CA SER A 182 4.74 -21.40 10.16
C SER A 182 5.30 -21.68 8.75
N ASN A 183 5.74 -22.91 8.50
CA ASN A 183 6.32 -23.37 7.23
C ASN A 183 5.39 -24.28 6.42
N ASP A 184 4.43 -24.95 7.07
CA ASP A 184 3.50 -25.90 6.44
C ASP A 184 2.04 -25.40 6.47
N LYS A 185 1.80 -24.11 6.19
CA LYS A 185 0.43 -23.55 6.14
C LYS A 185 -0.43 -24.28 5.12
N ALA A 186 -1.72 -24.40 5.37
CA ALA A 186 -2.65 -24.83 4.34
C ALA A 186 -2.75 -23.77 3.22
N ILE A 187 -2.80 -24.24 1.98
CA ILE A 187 -2.80 -23.45 0.77
C ILE A 187 -4.23 -23.39 0.20
N LEU A 188 -4.75 -22.17 0.11
CA LEU A 188 -6.03 -21.86 -0.51
C LEU A 188 -5.76 -21.19 -1.86
N ARG A 189 -5.99 -21.92 -2.96
CA ARG A 189 -5.82 -21.40 -4.32
C ARG A 189 -7.09 -20.75 -4.82
N HIS A 190 -6.92 -19.64 -5.52
CA HIS A 190 -7.98 -19.05 -6.34
C HIS A 190 -8.49 -20.09 -7.34
N THR A 191 -9.81 -20.29 -7.41
CA THR A 191 -10.42 -21.38 -8.20
C THR A 191 -10.22 -21.21 -9.72
N GLY A 192 -9.90 -19.99 -10.18
CA GLY A 192 -9.67 -19.66 -11.58
C GLY A 192 -10.91 -19.81 -12.47
N LEU A 193 -12.09 -20.03 -11.87
CA LEU A 193 -13.34 -20.16 -12.60
C LEU A 193 -13.58 -18.84 -13.35
N LEU A 194 -13.74 -18.91 -14.67
CA LEU A 194 -14.11 -17.79 -15.52
C LEU A 194 -15.58 -17.96 -15.91
N ASP A 195 -16.28 -16.83 -16.07
CA ASP A 195 -17.63 -16.81 -16.60
C ASP A 195 -17.57 -17.09 -18.11
N GLU A 196 -18.74 -17.26 -18.72
CA GLU A 196 -18.90 -17.47 -20.17
C GLU A 196 -18.27 -16.36 -21.04
N LYS A 197 -17.85 -15.23 -20.45
CA LYS A 197 -17.13 -14.13 -21.12
C LYS A 197 -15.65 -14.08 -20.76
N GLY A 198 -15.10 -15.11 -20.10
CA GLY A 198 -13.71 -15.16 -19.68
C GLY A 198 -13.38 -14.29 -18.47
N ARG A 199 -14.38 -13.82 -17.69
CA ARG A 199 -14.18 -12.99 -16.50
C ARG A 199 -14.26 -13.84 -15.24
N GLY A 200 -13.33 -13.75 -14.31
CA GLY A 200 -13.35 -14.55 -13.07
C GLY A 200 -14.73 -14.61 -12.39
N ILE A 201 -15.36 -15.80 -12.31
CA ILE A 201 -16.45 -16.09 -11.38
C ILE A 201 -15.83 -16.12 -9.99
N GLY A 202 -16.08 -15.06 -9.22
CA GLY A 202 -15.48 -14.86 -7.90
C GLY A 202 -14.42 -13.77 -7.97
N ALA A 203 -14.70 -12.64 -7.34
CA ALA A 203 -13.76 -11.53 -7.30
C ALA A 203 -12.49 -11.82 -6.47
N GLY A 204 -12.53 -12.90 -5.68
CA GLY A 204 -11.40 -13.46 -4.97
C GLY A 204 -11.73 -14.80 -4.33
N ILE A 205 -10.80 -15.31 -3.52
CA ILE A 205 -10.98 -16.52 -2.70
C ILE A 205 -12.10 -16.31 -1.68
N ILE A 206 -12.14 -15.13 -1.06
CA ILE A 206 -13.22 -14.69 -0.18
C ILE A 206 -13.90 -13.49 -0.83
N ASN A 207 -15.19 -13.59 -1.09
CA ASN A 207 -15.93 -12.56 -1.82
C ASN A 207 -17.33 -12.33 -1.24
N GLN A 208 -17.87 -11.13 -1.43
CA GLN A 208 -19.28 -10.86 -1.10
C GLN A 208 -20.24 -11.54 -2.10
N LYS A 209 -21.37 -12.04 -1.59
CA LYS A 209 -22.59 -12.36 -2.35
C LYS A 209 -23.40 -11.09 -2.66
N GLY A 210 -23.60 -10.77 -3.94
CA GLY A 210 -24.45 -9.67 -4.41
C GLY A 210 -23.84 -8.26 -4.36
N THR A 211 -24.46 -7.32 -5.09
CA THR A 211 -24.03 -5.90 -5.22
C THR A 211 -24.74 -4.95 -4.25
N GLY A 212 -25.57 -5.48 -3.36
CA GLY A 212 -26.56 -4.70 -2.64
C GLY A 212 -26.33 -4.70 -1.14
N TYR A 213 -26.03 -3.52 -0.61
CA TYR A 213 -26.81 -2.88 0.44
C TYR A 213 -27.91 -3.74 1.09
N SER A 214 -27.56 -4.76 1.87
CA SER A 214 -28.54 -5.38 2.77
C SER A 214 -28.76 -4.34 3.87
N GLY A 215 -29.98 -3.82 4.01
CA GLY A 215 -30.37 -2.89 5.07
C GLY A 215 -30.21 -3.52 6.44
N GLN A 216 -28.97 -3.69 6.89
CA GLN A 216 -28.64 -4.19 8.21
C GLN A 216 -29.02 -3.09 9.18
N GLY A 217 -30.07 -3.33 9.96
CA GLY A 217 -30.43 -2.49 11.11
C GLY A 217 -29.33 -2.50 12.18
N ASP A 218 -29.69 -2.52 13.46
CA ASP A 218 -28.73 -2.44 14.58
C ASP A 218 -27.83 -3.68 14.80
N THR A 219 -27.80 -4.63 13.87
CA THR A 219 -26.99 -5.85 13.94
C THR A 219 -25.49 -5.54 14.05
N PRO A 220 -24.73 -6.16 14.98
CA PRO A 220 -23.28 -5.99 15.05
C PRO A 220 -22.60 -6.26 13.69
N PRO A 221 -21.46 -5.61 13.37
CA PRO A 221 -20.70 -5.97 12.19
C PRO A 221 -20.32 -7.45 12.26
N GLY A 222 -20.22 -8.12 11.11
CA GLY A 222 -19.70 -9.48 11.14
C GLY A 222 -18.21 -9.48 11.47
N ASP A 223 -17.67 -10.65 11.79
CA ASP A 223 -16.29 -10.82 12.25
C ASP A 223 -15.66 -11.99 11.49
N LEU A 224 -14.65 -11.70 10.69
CA LEU A 224 -13.86 -12.67 9.94
C LEU A 224 -12.41 -12.61 10.40
N ARG A 225 -11.91 -13.75 10.85
CA ARG A 225 -10.54 -13.93 11.30
C ARG A 225 -9.86 -15.01 10.48
N ILE A 226 -8.65 -14.74 10.00
CA ILE A 226 -7.85 -15.70 9.24
C ILE A 226 -6.46 -15.74 9.83
N HIS A 227 -5.97 -16.95 10.12
CA HIS A 227 -4.64 -17.13 10.67
C HIS A 227 -3.90 -18.31 10.03
N ASP A 228 -2.58 -18.17 9.84
CA ASP A 228 -1.71 -19.27 9.40
C ASP A 228 -2.17 -19.94 8.09
N ILE A 229 -2.52 -19.15 7.08
CA ILE A 229 -2.97 -19.62 5.76
C ILE A 229 -2.07 -19.06 4.67
N GLN A 230 -1.84 -19.83 3.62
CA GLN A 230 -1.34 -19.31 2.35
C GLN A 230 -2.48 -19.16 1.35
N MET A 231 -2.60 -18.00 0.72
CA MET A 231 -3.55 -17.71 -0.34
C MET A 231 -2.80 -17.45 -1.64
N LEU A 232 -3.11 -18.21 -2.69
CA LEU A 232 -2.39 -18.13 -3.96
C LEU A 232 -3.32 -17.72 -5.11
N GLY A 233 -2.93 -16.66 -5.80
CA GLY A 233 -3.48 -16.28 -7.10
C GLY A 233 -2.70 -16.92 -8.26
N VAL A 234 -2.91 -16.38 -9.46
CA VAL A 234 -2.34 -16.91 -10.72
C VAL A 234 -1.62 -15.84 -11.54
N PHE A 235 -1.43 -14.64 -10.99
CA PHE A 235 -0.80 -13.52 -11.68
C PHE A 235 0.70 -13.70 -11.76
N ASP A 236 1.24 -13.51 -12.96
CA ASP A 236 2.69 -13.49 -13.22
C ASP A 236 3.17 -12.04 -13.43
N PRO A 237 3.75 -11.38 -12.42
CA PRO A 237 4.17 -9.98 -12.53
C PRO A 237 5.30 -9.75 -13.54
N GLU A 238 6.02 -10.78 -13.98
CA GLU A 238 7.13 -10.64 -14.93
C GLU A 238 6.68 -10.59 -16.39
N ASN A 239 5.50 -11.13 -16.67
CA ASN A 239 4.96 -11.31 -18.02
C ASN A 239 3.55 -10.74 -18.20
N GLU A 240 2.87 -10.39 -17.11
CA GLU A 240 1.52 -9.83 -17.12
C GLU A 240 1.51 -8.42 -16.53
N ILE A 241 0.73 -7.54 -17.16
CA ILE A 241 0.36 -6.27 -16.55
C ILE A 241 -0.99 -6.43 -15.87
N THR A 242 -1.19 -5.66 -14.82
CA THR A 242 -2.51 -5.57 -14.22
C THR A 242 -3.47 -4.94 -15.22
N PRO A 243 -4.67 -5.53 -15.45
CA PRO A 243 -5.68 -4.88 -16.28
C PRO A 243 -5.95 -3.46 -15.77
N ASP A 244 -6.23 -2.54 -16.69
CA ASP A 244 -6.60 -1.15 -16.40
C ASP A 244 -7.98 -1.13 -15.72
N VAL A 245 -8.04 -1.58 -14.46
CA VAL A 245 -9.26 -1.64 -13.68
C VAL A 245 -9.49 -0.24 -13.11
N ASP A 246 -10.34 0.52 -13.80
CA ASP A 246 -11.10 1.59 -13.18
C ASP A 246 -11.89 1.02 -11.99
N PHE A 247 -11.25 1.04 -10.82
CA PHE A 247 -11.74 0.96 -9.45
C PHE A 247 -12.79 -0.09 -9.01
N LEU A 248 -13.41 -0.88 -9.89
CA LEU A 248 -14.60 -1.67 -9.55
C LEU A 248 -14.68 -3.04 -10.26
N GLY A 249 -13.70 -3.38 -11.11
CA GLY A 249 -13.65 -4.64 -11.85
C GLY A 249 -13.11 -5.81 -11.04
N ASN A 250 -13.89 -6.26 -10.04
CA ASN A 250 -14.11 -7.62 -9.50
C ASN A 250 -13.22 -8.83 -9.93
N THR A 251 -11.92 -8.73 -10.22
CA THR A 251 -11.12 -9.91 -10.63
C THR A 251 -9.72 -9.89 -10.05
N GLY A 252 -9.26 -11.05 -9.57
CA GLY A 252 -7.89 -11.26 -9.14
C GLY A 252 -7.54 -10.72 -7.75
N LEU A 253 -8.51 -10.66 -6.83
CA LEU A 253 -8.26 -10.34 -5.41
C LEU A 253 -8.11 -11.62 -4.57
N ALA A 254 -7.47 -11.54 -3.40
CA ALA A 254 -7.58 -12.61 -2.41
C ALA A 254 -8.90 -12.49 -1.62
N ILE A 255 -9.14 -11.31 -1.06
CA ILE A 255 -10.30 -11.00 -0.23
C ILE A 255 -10.99 -9.74 -0.76
N ARG A 256 -12.29 -9.86 -1.04
CA ARG A 256 -13.17 -8.73 -1.36
C ARG A 256 -14.30 -8.66 -0.35
N ALA A 257 -14.21 -7.68 0.53
CA ALA A 257 -15.19 -7.41 1.58
C ALA A 257 -15.86 -6.05 1.31
N THR A 258 -17.10 -6.10 0.84
CA THR A 258 -17.88 -4.89 0.45
C THR A 258 -19.01 -4.56 1.42
N PHE A 259 -18.90 -5.02 2.67
CA PHE A 259 -19.84 -4.80 3.76
C PHE A 259 -19.10 -4.50 5.07
N ARG A 260 -19.86 -4.18 6.12
CA ARG A 260 -19.33 -3.91 7.45
C ARG A 260 -18.89 -5.21 8.11
N MET A 261 -17.58 -5.41 8.26
CA MET A 261 -17.00 -6.49 9.03
C MET A 261 -15.71 -6.06 9.71
N ASP A 262 -15.46 -6.65 10.87
CA ASP A 262 -14.12 -6.74 11.40
C ASP A 262 -13.36 -7.84 10.63
N LEU A 263 -12.22 -7.48 10.07
CA LEU A 263 -11.36 -8.34 9.28
C LEU A 263 -9.97 -8.41 9.93
N MET A 264 -9.67 -9.54 10.54
CA MET A 264 -8.41 -9.78 11.26
C MET A 264 -7.60 -10.85 10.53
N LEU A 265 -6.41 -10.49 10.08
CA LEU A 265 -5.53 -11.38 9.31
C LEU A 265 -4.19 -11.49 10.06
N SER A 266 -3.78 -12.70 10.41
CA SER A 266 -2.52 -12.95 11.14
C SER A 266 -1.69 -14.02 10.48
N ARG A 267 -0.42 -13.77 10.17
CA ARG A 267 0.47 -14.77 9.54
C ARG A 267 -0.14 -15.38 8.27
N VAL A 268 -0.83 -14.56 7.49
CA VAL A 268 -1.38 -14.97 6.19
C VAL A 268 -0.40 -14.59 5.09
N ASP A 269 -0.08 -15.54 4.22
CA ASP A 269 0.81 -15.32 3.08
C ASP A 269 -0.02 -15.22 1.81
N PHE A 270 0.11 -14.11 1.10
CA PHE A 270 -0.59 -13.87 -0.15
C PHE A 270 0.41 -13.72 -1.28
N ASP A 271 0.16 -14.43 -2.38
CA ASP A 271 1.06 -14.40 -3.53
C ASP A 271 0.30 -14.44 -4.86
N GLY A 272 0.76 -13.68 -5.86
CA GLY A 272 0.30 -13.81 -7.25
C GLY A 272 -1.11 -13.29 -7.51
N PHE A 273 -1.52 -12.16 -6.89
CA PHE A 273 -2.83 -11.54 -7.13
C PHE A 273 -2.73 -10.28 -8.00
N SER A 274 -3.39 -10.28 -9.16
CA SER A 274 -3.33 -9.16 -10.13
C SER A 274 -4.11 -7.93 -9.64
N GLY A 275 -5.35 -8.11 -9.19
CA GLY A 275 -6.21 -7.01 -8.74
C GLY A 275 -5.86 -6.47 -7.35
N GLY A 276 -5.16 -7.30 -6.55
CA GLY A 276 -4.74 -6.96 -5.20
C GLY A 276 -4.95 -8.04 -4.17
N VAL A 277 -4.62 -7.77 -2.90
CA VAL A 277 -4.80 -8.76 -1.84
C VAL A 277 -6.12 -8.54 -1.10
N VAL A 278 -6.28 -7.39 -0.45
CA VAL A 278 -7.50 -7.05 0.29
C VAL A 278 -8.16 -5.82 -0.33
N SER A 279 -9.38 -5.99 -0.82
CA SER A 279 -10.29 -4.88 -1.12
C SER A 279 -11.37 -4.83 -0.05
N TRP A 280 -11.34 -3.80 0.79
CA TRP A 280 -12.30 -3.60 1.87
C TRP A 280 -13.07 -2.30 1.64
N THR A 281 -14.16 -2.40 0.88
CA THR A 281 -14.93 -1.23 0.44
C THR A 281 -16.30 -1.20 1.11
N MET A 282 -16.44 -0.44 2.18
CA MET A 282 -17.71 -0.32 2.88
C MET A 282 -18.78 0.40 2.04
N PRO A 283 -20.06 0.03 2.18
CA PRO A 283 -21.13 0.76 1.51
C PRO A 283 -21.28 2.17 2.11
N THR A 284 -21.52 3.16 1.26
CA THR A 284 -21.81 4.55 1.66
C THR A 284 -23.18 4.62 2.30
N ASP A 285 -23.32 5.02 3.57
CA ASP A 285 -24.63 5.04 4.23
C ASP A 285 -25.56 6.15 3.71
N ASN A 286 -26.74 5.79 3.21
CA ASN A 286 -27.81 6.72 2.84
C ASN A 286 -28.58 7.25 4.08
N GLY A 287 -28.05 7.04 5.29
CA GLY A 287 -28.69 7.48 6.53
C GLY A 287 -28.03 6.95 7.80
N HIS A 288 -27.16 7.76 8.41
CA HIS A 288 -26.90 7.88 9.86
C HIS A 288 -26.43 6.70 10.72
N ILE A 289 -26.32 5.45 10.25
CA ILE A 289 -25.84 4.35 11.10
C ILE A 289 -24.30 4.31 11.12
N VAL A 290 -23.69 5.02 12.06
CA VAL A 290 -22.25 4.99 12.36
C VAL A 290 -21.89 3.68 13.08
N LYS A 291 -21.29 2.71 12.39
CA LYS A 291 -20.68 1.54 13.06
C LYS A 291 -19.19 1.49 12.74
N ALA A 292 -18.40 1.42 13.80
CA ALA A 292 -16.98 1.16 13.67
C ALA A 292 -16.78 -0.25 13.13
N VAL A 293 -15.87 -0.39 12.18
CA VAL A 293 -15.34 -1.68 11.75
C VAL A 293 -13.84 -1.57 11.59
N HIS A 294 -13.17 -2.71 11.68
CA HIS A 294 -11.73 -2.74 11.84
C HIS A 294 -11.08 -3.73 10.87
N LEU A 295 -10.06 -3.27 10.14
CA LEU A 295 -9.17 -4.11 9.36
C LEU A 295 -7.79 -4.11 10.02
N HIS A 296 -7.28 -5.29 10.39
CA HIS A 296 -5.93 -5.44 10.92
C HIS A 296 -5.21 -6.61 10.25
N LEU A 297 -4.10 -6.32 9.56
CA LEU A 297 -3.12 -7.29 9.11
C LEU A 297 -1.94 -7.31 10.09
N ASP A 298 -1.58 -8.47 10.62
CA ASP A 298 -0.47 -8.66 11.54
C ASP A 298 0.44 -9.81 11.08
N ASP A 299 1.73 -9.56 10.89
CA ASP A 299 2.71 -10.59 10.49
C ASP A 299 2.40 -11.27 9.15
N CYS A 300 1.75 -10.58 8.22
CA CYS A 300 1.38 -11.12 6.91
C CYS A 300 2.45 -10.85 5.84
N THR A 301 2.52 -11.71 4.82
CA THR A 301 3.32 -11.46 3.61
C THR A 301 2.41 -11.23 2.41
N ASN A 302 2.69 -10.18 1.63
CA ASN A 302 2.04 -9.88 0.36
C ASN A 302 3.13 -9.78 -0.71
N THR A 303 3.21 -10.79 -1.58
CA THR A 303 4.21 -10.88 -2.64
C THR A 303 3.58 -10.98 -4.03
N ASN A 304 4.36 -10.62 -5.06
CA ASN A 304 3.99 -10.78 -6.47
C ASN A 304 2.59 -10.24 -6.81
N PHE A 305 2.20 -9.09 -6.23
CA PHE A 305 0.90 -8.47 -6.50
C PHE A 305 0.98 -7.51 -7.70
N GLY A 306 -0.16 -7.35 -8.38
CA GLY A 306 -0.26 -6.56 -9.60
C GLY A 306 -0.72 -5.12 -9.43
N ALA A 307 -1.67 -4.81 -8.54
CA ALA A 307 -2.20 -3.47 -8.28
C ALA A 307 -2.09 -3.08 -6.79
N TYR A 308 -3.21 -2.70 -6.17
CA TYR A 308 -3.27 -2.40 -4.76
C TYR A 308 -2.98 -3.67 -3.98
N SER A 309 -2.02 -3.68 -3.08
CA SER A 309 -1.95 -4.78 -2.13
C SER A 309 -3.16 -4.70 -1.20
N ILE A 310 -3.41 -3.53 -0.61
CA ILE A 310 -4.48 -3.30 0.36
C ILE A 310 -5.22 -2.01 0.01
N TYR A 311 -6.54 -2.13 -0.20
CA TYR A 311 -7.42 -1.02 -0.54
C TYR A 311 -8.65 -0.95 0.38
N PRO A 312 -8.53 -0.30 1.55
CA PRO A 312 -9.67 0.10 2.36
C PRO A 312 -10.32 1.38 1.79
N SER A 313 -11.64 1.36 1.62
CA SER A 313 -12.39 2.46 1.03
C SER A 313 -13.85 2.47 1.50
N GLY A 314 -14.60 3.52 1.11
CA GLY A 314 -16.05 3.52 1.18
C GLY A 314 -16.71 4.10 2.44
N ALA A 315 -15.98 4.76 3.35
CA ALA A 315 -16.61 5.37 4.52
C ALA A 315 -16.82 6.87 4.33
N THR A 316 -18.04 7.26 4.03
CA THR A 316 -18.52 8.65 4.10
C THR A 316 -19.04 9.01 5.49
N THR A 317 -19.21 8.00 6.36
CA THR A 317 -20.00 8.09 7.61
C THR A 317 -19.48 7.24 8.78
N ASN A 318 -18.25 6.71 8.76
CA ASN A 318 -17.73 5.84 9.85
C ASN A 318 -16.55 6.46 10.63
N PRO A 319 -16.77 7.51 11.45
CA PRO A 319 -15.75 8.25 12.22
C PRO A 319 -14.88 7.40 13.18
N LYS A 320 -15.22 6.12 13.38
CA LYS A 320 -14.57 5.22 14.36
C LYS A 320 -13.92 3.99 13.74
N SER A 321 -13.92 3.84 12.42
CA SER A 321 -13.29 2.67 11.79
C SER A 321 -11.78 2.76 11.86
N THR A 322 -11.13 1.59 11.89
CA THR A 322 -9.67 1.49 11.98
C THR A 322 -9.11 0.66 10.85
N PHE A 323 -7.99 1.10 10.30
CA PHE A 323 -7.18 0.34 9.37
C PHE A 323 -5.75 0.22 9.90
N SER A 324 -5.28 -1.01 10.06
CA SER A 324 -3.98 -1.30 10.62
C SER A 324 -3.19 -2.34 9.84
N VAL A 325 -1.88 -2.10 9.72
CA VAL A 325 -0.92 -3.04 9.13
C VAL A 325 0.31 -3.08 10.02
N THR A 326 0.57 -4.21 10.68
CA THR A 326 1.68 -4.36 11.63
C THR A 326 2.55 -5.56 11.32
N GLY A 327 3.87 -5.38 11.33
CA GLY A 327 4.80 -6.48 11.13
C GLY A 327 4.70 -7.16 9.76
N CYS A 328 4.16 -6.51 8.74
CA CYS A 328 3.90 -7.14 7.46
C CYS A 328 5.04 -6.91 6.46
N ARG A 329 5.22 -7.84 5.53
CA ARG A 329 6.02 -7.65 4.32
C ARG A 329 5.10 -7.41 3.13
N ILE A 330 5.29 -6.30 2.43
CA ILE A 330 4.53 -5.96 1.21
C ILE A 330 5.54 -5.69 0.11
N ALA A 331 5.89 -6.72 -0.65
CA ALA A 331 6.97 -6.67 -1.62
C ALA A 331 6.49 -7.12 -3.00
N GLN A 332 6.43 -6.19 -3.96
CA GLN A 332 6.23 -6.52 -5.36
C GLN A 332 7.40 -7.38 -5.88
N ASN A 333 7.19 -8.11 -6.98
CA ASN A 333 8.30 -8.80 -7.65
C ASN A 333 9.34 -7.75 -8.13
N PRO A 334 10.63 -7.89 -7.79
CA PRO A 334 11.68 -6.97 -8.26
C PRO A 334 11.90 -7.01 -9.79
N LEU A 335 11.51 -8.10 -10.44
CA LEU A 335 11.47 -8.25 -11.90
C LEU A 335 10.09 -7.91 -12.47
N GLY A 336 9.16 -7.38 -11.66
CA GLY A 336 7.82 -7.03 -12.11
C GLY A 336 7.83 -5.92 -13.16
N LEU A 337 6.89 -6.00 -14.10
CA LEU A 337 6.69 -4.95 -15.09
C LEU A 337 6.17 -3.66 -14.44
N GLU A 338 6.80 -2.54 -14.75
CA GLU A 338 6.36 -1.22 -14.36
C GLU A 338 5.25 -0.73 -15.32
N TYR A 339 4.11 -0.38 -14.74
CA TYR A 339 2.93 0.07 -15.46
C TYR A 339 2.18 1.18 -14.72
N ASP A 340 1.79 2.24 -15.43
CA ASP A 340 1.06 3.40 -14.86
C ASP A 340 -0.34 3.09 -14.31
N GLY A 341 -0.92 1.94 -14.69
CA GLY A 341 -2.19 1.50 -14.12
C GLY A 341 -2.03 0.80 -12.77
N THR A 342 -0.80 0.43 -12.40
CA THR A 342 -0.51 -0.04 -11.04
C THR A 342 -0.64 1.11 -10.07
N ARG A 343 -1.06 0.84 -8.84
CA ARG A 343 -1.40 1.87 -7.85
C ARG A 343 -0.61 1.63 -6.57
N SER A 344 -0.71 2.55 -5.62
CA SER A 344 -0.04 2.41 -4.32
C SER A 344 -0.33 1.06 -3.67
N PRO A 345 0.70 0.32 -3.20
CA PRO A 345 0.52 -0.92 -2.46
C PRO A 345 -0.52 -0.79 -1.35
N ILE A 346 -0.49 0.31 -0.60
CA ILE A 346 -1.56 0.65 0.34
C ILE A 346 -2.24 1.93 -0.10
N ARG A 347 -3.56 1.87 -0.27
CA ARG A 347 -4.38 3.06 -0.50
C ARG A 347 -5.63 3.03 0.37
N ASP A 348 -5.66 3.93 1.34
CA ASP A 348 -6.86 4.27 2.10
C ASP A 348 -7.54 5.52 1.51
N GLY A 349 -8.83 5.38 1.21
CA GLY A 349 -9.67 6.49 0.77
C GLY A 349 -9.97 7.49 1.89
N SER A 350 -10.54 7.04 3.00
CA SER A 350 -11.17 7.92 3.99
C SER A 350 -11.36 7.28 5.38
N ILE A 351 -10.61 6.23 5.73
CA ILE A 351 -10.66 5.63 7.07
C ILE A 351 -10.04 6.60 8.09
N PRO A 352 -10.77 6.99 9.16
CA PRO A 352 -10.30 8.01 10.09
C PRO A 352 -9.11 7.62 10.96
N ASN A 353 -8.99 6.35 11.32
CA ASN A 353 -7.95 5.89 12.23
C ASN A 353 -7.04 4.90 11.50
N VAL A 354 -5.78 5.27 11.30
CA VAL A 354 -4.79 4.48 10.57
C VAL A 354 -3.56 4.25 11.45
N HIS A 355 -3.12 2.98 11.56
CA HIS A 355 -1.92 2.61 12.30
C HIS A 355 -1.03 1.66 11.49
N MET A 356 0.25 2.00 11.32
CA MET A 356 1.22 1.15 10.63
C MET A 356 2.53 1.09 11.39
N ARG A 357 3.00 -0.12 11.70
CA ARG A 357 4.31 -0.31 12.34
C ARG A 357 5.04 -1.59 11.96
N GLY A 358 6.37 -1.56 11.96
CA GLY A 358 7.20 -2.75 11.76
C GLY A 358 7.05 -3.37 10.37
N ASN A 359 6.68 -2.59 9.35
CA ASN A 359 6.45 -3.13 8.02
C ASN A 359 7.68 -2.95 7.11
N ASP A 360 7.83 -3.89 6.18
CA ASP A 360 8.83 -3.89 5.12
C ASP A 360 8.13 -3.77 3.75
N MET A 361 8.33 -2.65 3.05
CA MET A 361 7.63 -2.37 1.80
C MET A 361 8.59 -2.15 0.63
N PHE A 362 8.27 -2.79 -0.51
CA PHE A 362 9.01 -2.65 -1.76
C PHE A 362 8.06 -2.67 -2.96
N HIS A 363 8.21 -1.71 -3.88
CA HIS A 363 7.56 -1.76 -5.19
C HIS A 363 8.32 -0.95 -6.24
N THR A 364 8.18 -1.30 -7.51
CA THR A 364 9.01 -0.75 -8.63
C THR A 364 8.35 0.42 -9.37
N ILE A 365 7.20 0.90 -8.88
CA ILE A 365 6.34 1.83 -9.62
C ILE A 365 6.77 3.27 -9.37
N SER A 366 7.34 3.92 -10.39
CA SER A 366 7.86 5.28 -10.29
C SER A 366 6.77 6.37 -10.34
N THR A 367 5.49 6.02 -10.42
CA THR A 367 4.38 6.98 -10.50
C THR A 367 3.46 6.97 -9.27
N TYR A 368 3.67 6.06 -8.31
CA TYR A 368 2.83 5.93 -7.11
C TYR A 368 3.64 5.79 -5.83
N THR A 369 3.03 6.16 -4.71
CA THR A 369 3.62 6.04 -3.36
C THR A 369 3.44 4.63 -2.79
N HIS A 370 4.26 4.24 -1.80
CA HIS A 370 4.01 3.02 -1.01
C HIS A 370 2.67 3.10 -0.27
N VAL A 371 2.51 4.15 0.54
CA VAL A 371 1.38 4.34 1.44
C VAL A 371 0.66 5.64 1.11
N LYS A 372 -0.62 5.53 0.74
CA LYS A 372 -1.51 6.67 0.53
C LYS A 372 -2.69 6.57 1.48
N VAL A 373 -2.75 7.37 2.53
CA VAL A 373 -3.80 7.26 3.56
C VAL A 373 -4.43 8.59 3.89
N ALA A 374 -5.63 8.54 4.47
CA ALA A 374 -6.50 9.71 4.58
C ALA A 374 -6.53 10.46 3.23
N ASN A 375 -6.59 9.74 2.11
CA ASN A 375 -6.34 10.29 0.78
C ASN A 375 -7.35 11.39 0.42
N THR A 376 -8.60 11.18 0.80
CA THR A 376 -9.74 12.09 0.65
C THR A 376 -10.43 12.21 2.01
N PRO A 377 -9.79 12.91 2.97
CA PRO A 377 -10.37 13.03 4.31
C PRO A 377 -11.67 13.82 4.20
N ARG A 378 -12.69 13.38 4.94
CA ARG A 378 -14.03 13.99 4.89
C ARG A 378 -14.37 14.81 6.12
N GLU A 379 -13.49 14.87 7.11
CA GLU A 379 -13.63 15.70 8.30
C GLU A 379 -12.25 15.92 8.92
N ASN A 380 -12.16 16.90 9.81
CA ASN A 380 -10.97 17.11 10.63
C ASN A 380 -10.84 15.98 11.67
N GLY A 381 -9.64 15.82 12.20
CA GLY A 381 -9.40 14.97 13.36
C GLY A 381 -9.03 13.52 13.05
N TYR A 382 -8.82 13.14 11.77
CA TYR A 382 -8.28 11.82 11.43
C TYR A 382 -6.97 11.60 12.20
N ILE A 383 -6.76 10.38 12.66
CA ILE A 383 -5.57 9.96 13.39
C ILE A 383 -4.77 9.03 12.48
N VAL A 384 -3.57 9.44 12.09
CA VAL A 384 -2.66 8.62 11.29
C VAL A 384 -1.36 8.46 12.06
N ASN A 385 -0.97 7.22 12.29
CA ASN A 385 0.24 6.87 13.01
C ASN A 385 1.06 5.86 12.21
N ILE A 386 2.21 6.28 11.67
CA ILE A 386 3.08 5.45 10.83
C ILE A 386 4.49 5.50 11.41
N HIS A 387 4.96 4.41 12.02
CA HIS A 387 6.25 4.40 12.68
C HIS A 387 7.02 3.10 12.49
N SER A 388 8.34 3.13 12.54
CA SER A 388 9.16 1.91 12.50
C SER A 388 8.94 1.06 11.24
N ASN A 389 8.73 1.69 10.09
CA ASN A 389 8.59 1.01 8.80
C ASN A 389 9.79 1.26 7.90
N SER A 390 10.00 0.37 6.94
CA SER A 390 10.98 0.52 5.88
C SER A 390 10.32 0.52 4.51
N PHE A 391 10.82 1.38 3.63
CA PHE A 391 10.34 1.58 2.27
C PHE A 391 11.50 1.54 1.30
N GLU A 392 11.38 0.79 0.22
CA GLU A 392 12.35 0.78 -0.88
C GLU A 392 11.65 1.04 -2.22
N GLY A 393 12.11 2.08 -2.90
CA GLY A 393 11.60 2.51 -4.20
C GLY A 393 10.29 3.27 -4.14
N GLY A 394 9.52 3.21 -5.23
CA GLY A 394 8.29 3.98 -5.38
C GLY A 394 8.52 5.48 -5.64
N TYR A 395 7.49 6.19 -6.07
CA TYR A 395 7.56 7.64 -6.29
C TYR A 395 7.75 8.42 -4.98
N GLN A 396 7.15 7.90 -3.90
CA GLN A 396 7.04 8.44 -2.54
C GLN A 396 6.93 7.31 -1.52
N ALA A 397 7.38 7.54 -0.28
CA ALA A 397 7.10 6.63 0.82
C ALA A 397 5.66 6.81 1.30
N VAL A 398 5.31 8.03 1.74
CA VAL A 398 3.98 8.30 2.31
C VAL A 398 3.35 9.57 1.76
N ILE A 399 2.08 9.44 1.37
CA ILE A 399 1.17 10.55 1.09
C ILE A 399 0.06 10.57 2.13
N ILE A 400 -0.15 11.73 2.74
CA ILE A 400 -1.33 12.05 3.55
C ILE A 400 -2.17 13.09 2.82
N ALA A 401 -3.51 12.90 2.79
CA ALA A 401 -4.42 13.87 2.16
C ALA A 401 -4.03 14.20 0.70
N GLY A 402 -3.73 13.17 -0.10
CA GLY A 402 -3.22 13.37 -1.47
C GLY A 402 -4.21 13.90 -2.50
N ASN A 403 -5.52 13.71 -2.28
CA ASN A 403 -6.58 13.97 -3.26
C ASN A 403 -7.71 14.84 -2.69
N VAL A 404 -7.40 15.88 -1.89
CA VAL A 404 -8.44 16.77 -1.34
C VAL A 404 -9.31 17.42 -2.45
N GLU A 405 -8.87 17.39 -3.71
CA GLU A 405 -9.52 18.03 -4.88
C GLU A 405 -10.68 17.31 -5.60
N SER A 406 -10.83 16.00 -5.49
CA SER A 406 -11.40 15.26 -6.64
C SER A 406 -12.93 15.08 -6.67
N SER A 407 -13.70 15.60 -5.73
CA SER A 407 -15.09 15.17 -5.56
C SER A 407 -16.15 16.05 -6.25
N LYS A 408 -16.01 16.30 -7.57
CA LYS A 408 -17.16 16.69 -8.41
C LYS A 408 -18.21 15.56 -8.37
N GLY A 409 -19.36 15.77 -7.74
CA GLY A 409 -20.52 14.87 -7.90
C GLY A 409 -21.37 14.63 -6.65
N SER A 410 -22.59 15.17 -6.68
CA SER A 410 -23.90 14.60 -6.27
C SER A 410 -24.17 13.95 -4.91
N ASP A 411 -23.20 13.82 -3.99
CA ASP A 411 -23.43 13.13 -2.71
C ASP A 411 -23.86 14.13 -1.60
N PRO A 412 -25.12 14.10 -1.10
CA PRO A 412 -25.68 15.12 -0.20
C PRO A 412 -25.10 15.13 1.23
N GLY A 413 -24.13 14.27 1.54
CA GLY A 413 -23.50 14.13 2.86
C GLY A 413 -21.99 14.39 2.88
N LYS A 414 -21.40 14.93 1.79
CA LYS A 414 -20.03 15.47 1.86
C LYS A 414 -20.01 16.60 2.88
N LEU A 415 -18.85 16.89 3.51
CA LEU A 415 -18.61 18.27 3.97
C LEU A 415 -19.09 19.15 2.83
N PRO A 416 -19.97 20.13 3.08
CA PRO A 416 -20.35 21.02 2.01
C PRO A 416 -19.03 21.50 1.42
N ASN A 417 -18.86 21.31 0.11
CA ASN A 417 -17.72 21.80 -0.66
C ASN A 417 -17.80 23.33 -0.72
N THR A 418 -18.03 23.97 0.43
CA THR A 418 -18.28 25.38 0.64
C THR A 418 -17.16 26.05 1.42
N SER A 419 -16.03 25.38 1.64
CA SER A 419 -14.81 26.04 2.09
C SER A 419 -13.62 25.17 1.73
N GLY A 420 -12.92 25.49 0.65
CA GLY A 420 -11.75 24.75 0.15
C GLY A 420 -10.54 24.77 1.09
N THR A 421 -10.67 24.38 2.35
CA THR A 421 -9.57 24.40 3.33
C THR A 421 -8.78 23.09 3.32
N SER A 422 -7.46 23.21 3.55
CA SER A 422 -6.64 22.07 3.95
C SER A 422 -7.14 21.52 5.29
N PRO A 423 -7.37 20.20 5.42
CA PRO A 423 -7.93 19.62 6.63
C PRO A 423 -6.91 19.63 7.78
N VAL A 424 -7.41 19.67 9.01
CA VAL A 424 -6.62 19.57 10.23
C VAL A 424 -6.71 18.13 10.75
N LEU A 425 -5.59 17.41 10.71
CA LEU A 425 -5.50 16.00 11.10
C LEU A 425 -4.64 15.85 12.36
N ASN A 426 -4.45 14.62 12.83
CA ASN A 426 -3.52 14.26 13.90
C ASN A 426 -2.55 13.19 13.37
N VAL A 427 -1.55 13.63 12.62
CA VAL A 427 -0.61 12.75 11.92
C VAL A 427 0.71 12.67 12.68
N VAL A 428 1.20 11.46 12.93
CA VAL A 428 2.54 11.19 13.43
C VAL A 428 3.23 10.21 12.49
N ILE A 429 4.33 10.64 11.88
CA ILE A 429 5.25 9.80 11.12
C ILE A 429 6.61 9.79 11.84
N ASP A 430 6.93 8.67 12.48
CA ASP A 430 8.02 8.58 13.46
C ASP A 430 8.96 7.39 13.21
N GLY A 431 10.23 7.65 12.89
CA GLY A 431 11.21 6.57 12.86
C GLY A 431 11.02 5.62 11.68
N ASN A 432 10.95 6.12 10.45
CA ASN A 432 10.87 5.27 9.25
C ASN A 432 12.13 5.41 8.38
N ILE A 433 12.49 4.35 7.66
CA ILE A 433 13.59 4.36 6.67
C ILE A 433 13.01 4.33 5.27
N HIS A 434 13.44 5.24 4.41
CA HIS A 434 13.11 5.25 2.98
C HIS A 434 14.38 5.22 2.13
N ILE A 435 14.50 4.20 1.28
CA ILE A 435 15.54 4.11 0.27
C ILE A 435 14.95 4.53 -1.06
N ALA A 436 15.33 5.74 -1.49
CA ALA A 436 14.89 6.34 -2.73
C ALA A 436 15.69 5.74 -3.92
N ASP A 437 14.99 5.08 -4.83
CA ASP A 437 15.53 4.42 -6.02
C ASP A 437 15.35 5.29 -7.28
N TYR A 438 15.56 4.70 -8.46
CA TYR A 438 15.43 5.40 -9.74
C TYR A 438 14.07 6.08 -9.94
N GLY A 439 12.99 5.55 -9.35
CA GLY A 439 11.63 6.04 -9.52
C GLY A 439 11.23 7.09 -8.49
N THR A 440 12.02 7.30 -7.44
CA THR A 440 11.64 8.18 -6.33
C THR A 440 11.88 9.65 -6.61
N LYS A 441 10.81 10.45 -6.45
CA LYS A 441 10.88 11.91 -6.57
C LYS A 441 10.94 12.64 -5.23
N MET A 442 10.30 12.11 -4.20
CA MET A 442 10.29 12.70 -2.85
C MET A 442 9.96 11.63 -1.81
N SER A 443 10.14 11.88 -0.51
CA SER A 443 9.81 10.87 0.51
C SER A 443 8.41 11.03 1.09
N TYR A 444 8.06 12.24 1.52
CA TYR A 444 6.82 12.49 2.25
C TYR A 444 6.03 13.61 1.59
N TYR A 445 4.70 13.54 1.66
CA TYR A 445 3.81 14.53 1.06
C TYR A 445 2.53 14.73 1.88
N THR A 446 2.12 15.99 2.06
CA THR A 446 0.82 16.31 2.67
C THR A 446 0.14 17.53 2.04
N GLN A 447 -1.20 17.50 2.02
CA GLN A 447 -2.06 18.69 1.82
C GLN A 447 -2.82 19.11 3.10
N ALA A 448 -2.47 18.53 4.24
CA ALA A 448 -3.14 18.73 5.52
C ALA A 448 -2.19 19.31 6.59
N SER A 449 -2.75 19.98 7.60
CA SER A 449 -2.02 20.40 8.81
C SER A 449 -2.27 19.47 10.00
N GLY A 450 -1.63 19.74 11.14
CA GLY A 450 -1.66 18.86 12.32
C GLY A 450 -0.80 17.60 12.11
N TYR A 451 0.47 17.83 11.78
CA TYR A 451 1.37 16.82 11.27
C TYR A 451 2.72 16.89 12.00
N THR A 452 3.21 15.76 12.49
CA THR A 452 4.57 15.61 13.03
C THR A 452 5.35 14.58 12.21
N LEU A 453 6.45 15.01 11.60
CA LEU A 453 7.45 14.16 10.91
C LEU A 453 8.74 14.14 11.72
N ARG A 454 9.09 13.01 12.35
CA ARG A 454 10.31 12.92 13.18
C ARG A 454 11.07 11.61 13.11
N ASN A 455 12.36 11.64 13.40
CA ASN A 455 13.24 10.47 13.39
C ASN A 455 13.28 9.70 12.07
N ASN A 456 12.85 10.27 10.95
CA ASN A 456 12.83 9.54 9.69
C ASN A 456 14.16 9.68 8.94
N LEU A 457 14.61 8.59 8.34
CA LEU A 457 15.77 8.54 7.45
C LEU A 457 15.31 8.41 6.00
N THR A 458 15.83 9.23 5.11
CA THR A 458 15.81 8.99 3.66
C THR A 458 17.23 8.90 3.14
N VAL A 459 17.54 7.82 2.43
CA VAL A 459 18.77 7.68 1.65
C VAL A 459 18.44 7.70 0.17
N VAL A 460 18.95 8.68 -0.56
CA VAL A 460 18.85 8.77 -2.01
C VAL A 460 20.06 8.08 -2.63
N SER A 461 19.81 6.91 -3.22
CA SER A 461 20.84 6.01 -3.74
C SER A 461 21.72 6.63 -4.84
N GLY A 462 23.03 6.36 -4.84
CA GLY A 462 24.03 6.95 -5.75
C GLY A 462 23.98 6.51 -7.23
N LYS A 463 22.80 6.26 -7.81
CA LYS A 463 22.60 5.87 -9.22
C LYS A 463 21.79 6.90 -9.99
N ALA A 464 21.87 6.77 -11.32
CA ALA A 464 21.04 7.55 -12.25
C ALA A 464 19.57 7.28 -11.96
N ALA A 465 18.75 8.32 -12.10
CA ALA A 465 17.34 8.28 -11.78
C ALA A 465 16.49 8.45 -13.03
N ASN A 466 15.33 7.78 -13.03
CA ASN A 466 14.24 8.10 -13.94
C ASN A 466 13.59 9.42 -13.49
N ASN A 467 13.31 9.51 -12.18
CA ASN A 467 12.83 10.70 -11.52
C ASN A 467 13.95 11.38 -10.72
N ALA A 468 14.21 12.66 -11.00
CA ALA A 468 15.07 13.44 -10.13
C ALA A 468 14.45 13.53 -8.72
N PHE A 469 15.23 13.20 -7.70
CA PHE A 469 14.78 13.39 -6.32
C PHE A 469 14.80 14.89 -6.01
N GLN A 470 13.69 15.41 -5.50
CA GLN A 470 13.49 16.85 -5.32
C GLN A 470 13.39 17.23 -3.86
N TYR A 471 12.59 16.50 -3.07
CA TYR A 471 12.22 16.95 -1.71
C TYR A 471 12.24 15.79 -0.72
N PHE A 472 12.76 16.02 0.47
CA PHE A 472 12.50 15.11 1.59
C PHE A 472 11.03 15.18 2.01
N PHE A 473 10.48 16.39 2.16
CA PHE A 473 9.07 16.61 2.45
C PHE A 473 8.44 17.69 1.58
N GLU A 474 7.25 17.42 1.04
CA GLU A 474 6.43 18.40 0.34
C GLU A 474 5.15 18.70 1.14
N VAL A 475 4.94 19.98 1.41
CA VAL A 475 3.69 20.51 1.96
C VAL A 475 3.05 21.37 0.88
N LYS A 476 1.83 21.01 0.51
CA LYS A 476 1.10 21.70 -0.57
C LYS A 476 -0.22 22.24 -0.06
N ALA A 477 -0.33 23.56 0.02
CA ALA A 477 -1.62 24.23 0.16
C ALA A 477 -2.31 24.28 -1.21
N ARG A 478 -3.63 24.15 -1.24
CA ARG A 478 -4.37 24.29 -2.49
C ARG A 478 -5.68 24.99 -2.24
N ASP A 479 -5.93 26.03 -3.03
CA ASP A 479 -7.24 26.61 -3.24
C ASP A 479 -7.79 25.97 -4.53
N GLN A 480 -9.09 25.79 -4.64
CA GLN A 480 -9.69 25.54 -5.94
C GLN A 480 -10.85 26.52 -6.08
N PRO A 481 -10.72 27.58 -6.90
CA PRO A 481 -11.90 28.28 -7.37
C PRO A 481 -12.67 27.29 -8.24
N ASP A 482 -13.86 26.88 -7.80
CA ASP A 482 -14.80 26.19 -8.67
C ASP A 482 -15.00 27.08 -9.91
N SER A 483 -14.80 26.50 -11.10
CA SER A 483 -15.03 27.20 -12.36
C SER A 483 -16.50 27.56 -12.58
N ASP A 484 -17.41 27.13 -11.70
CA ASP A 484 -18.82 27.48 -11.73
C ASP A 484 -19.40 27.57 -10.31
N GLY A 485 -19.07 28.66 -9.59
CA GLY A 485 -19.93 29.21 -8.55
C GLY A 485 -19.71 28.74 -7.10
N GLY A 486 -19.03 29.59 -6.32
CA GLY A 486 -19.69 30.14 -5.13
C GLY A 486 -19.28 29.62 -3.74
N ALA A 487 -18.01 29.32 -3.50
CA ALA A 487 -17.46 29.35 -2.15
C ALA A 487 -16.10 30.06 -2.14
N GLU A 488 -16.04 31.24 -1.52
CA GLU A 488 -14.77 31.92 -1.28
C GLU A 488 -13.98 31.13 -0.24
N TYR A 489 -12.76 30.75 -0.61
CA TYR A 489 -11.74 30.29 0.33
C TYR A 489 -11.60 31.31 1.46
N ASP A 490 -11.63 30.86 2.73
CA ASP A 490 -11.24 31.74 3.83
C ASP A 490 -9.72 31.94 3.76
N ARG A 491 -9.32 33.01 3.08
CA ARG A 491 -7.93 33.41 2.85
C ARG A 491 -7.16 33.70 4.15
N THR A 492 -7.83 33.69 5.30
CA THR A 492 -7.22 33.99 6.59
C THR A 492 -6.79 32.75 7.38
N VAL A 493 -7.23 31.53 7.02
CA VAL A 493 -6.90 30.30 7.76
C VAL A 493 -6.54 29.13 6.83
N VAL A 494 -5.25 28.80 6.75
CA VAL A 494 -4.77 27.52 6.17
C VAL A 494 -4.31 26.63 7.32
N GLY A 495 -5.25 25.91 7.92
CA GLY A 495 -5.04 24.91 8.97
C GLY A 495 -4.20 25.39 10.17
N ASP A 496 -4.82 25.90 11.23
CA ASP A 496 -4.15 26.46 12.41
C ASP A 496 -3.20 25.50 13.16
N ALA A 497 -3.37 24.19 13.00
CA ALA A 497 -2.52 23.20 13.64
C ALA A 497 -1.11 23.17 13.02
N PRO A 498 -0.04 23.06 13.84
CA PRO A 498 1.32 23.11 13.34
C PRO A 498 1.68 21.89 12.47
N ILE A 499 2.59 22.12 11.52
CA ILE A 499 3.33 21.08 10.80
C ILE A 499 4.76 21.10 11.33
N LYS A 500 5.17 20.05 12.04
CA LYS A 500 6.44 19.94 12.74
C LYS A 500 7.32 18.89 12.10
N ILE A 501 8.56 19.27 11.76
CA ILE A 501 9.52 18.41 11.08
C ILE A 501 10.83 18.48 11.84
N TYR A 502 11.18 17.44 12.60
CA TYR A 502 12.39 17.50 13.41
C TYR A 502 13.12 16.16 13.60
N ASN A 503 14.42 16.23 13.87
CA ASN A 503 15.28 15.05 14.00
C ASN A 503 15.15 14.08 12.81
N ASN A 504 15.00 14.55 11.59
CA ASN A 504 15.03 13.69 10.39
C ASN A 504 16.42 13.73 9.75
N THR A 505 16.79 12.67 9.02
CA THR A 505 18.03 12.63 8.24
C THR A 505 17.71 12.48 6.75
N LEU A 506 18.16 13.42 5.93
CA LEU A 506 18.23 13.29 4.48
C LEU A 506 19.68 13.06 4.06
N ARG A 507 19.96 11.88 3.52
CA ARG A 507 21.26 11.52 2.96
C ARG A 507 21.15 11.33 1.45
N VAL A 508 21.97 12.04 0.67
CA VAL A 508 21.95 11.99 -0.79
C VAL A 508 23.30 11.54 -1.31
N GLU A 509 23.36 10.28 -1.77
CA GLU A 509 24.56 9.71 -2.39
C GLU A 509 24.63 9.98 -3.91
N ARG A 510 23.57 10.53 -4.51
CA ARG A 510 23.57 10.95 -5.92
C ARG A 510 24.47 12.16 -6.14
N SER A 511 25.20 12.13 -7.25
CA SER A 511 25.81 13.33 -7.83
C SER A 511 24.78 14.19 -8.58
N SER A 512 25.11 15.46 -8.82
CA SER A 512 24.28 16.36 -9.63
C SER A 512 23.97 15.80 -11.02
N ALA A 513 24.93 15.10 -11.63
CA ALA A 513 24.74 14.47 -12.94
C ALA A 513 23.73 13.33 -12.90
N GLN A 514 23.71 12.56 -11.80
CA GLN A 514 22.81 11.44 -11.60
C GLN A 514 21.40 11.86 -11.15
N ASN A 515 21.24 13.06 -10.59
CA ASN A 515 19.95 13.60 -10.15
C ASN A 515 19.23 14.45 -11.22
N LYS A 516 19.53 14.22 -12.51
CA LYS A 516 18.80 14.85 -13.63
C LYS A 516 17.55 14.04 -13.96
N SER A 517 16.44 14.72 -14.26
CA SER A 517 15.22 14.07 -14.77
C SER A 517 15.30 13.87 -16.29
N GLU A 518 14.39 13.06 -16.86
CA GLU A 518 14.17 12.94 -18.31
C GLU A 518 13.98 14.31 -19.01
N SER A 519 13.43 15.31 -18.30
CA SER A 519 13.30 16.70 -18.78
C SER A 519 14.62 17.50 -18.81
N LEU A 520 15.76 16.85 -18.54
CA LEU A 520 17.13 17.39 -18.46
C LEU A 520 17.37 18.47 -17.39
N ASN A 521 16.34 18.84 -16.61
CA ASN A 521 16.50 19.76 -15.49
C ASN A 521 17.19 19.06 -14.32
N SER A 522 18.30 19.64 -13.86
CA SER A 522 18.97 19.27 -12.62
C SER A 522 18.19 19.85 -11.44
N TYR A 523 17.90 19.02 -10.44
CA TYR A 523 17.33 19.45 -9.17
C TYR A 523 18.37 19.26 -8.08
N VAL A 524 18.54 20.27 -7.23
CA VAL A 524 19.25 20.12 -5.95
C VAL A 524 18.20 19.65 -4.94
N PRO A 525 18.33 18.46 -4.35
CA PRO A 525 17.42 18.00 -3.32
C PRO A 525 17.28 19.02 -2.19
N GLN A 526 16.05 19.24 -1.72
CA GLN A 526 15.75 20.15 -0.62
C GLN A 526 15.13 19.38 0.53
N GLU A 527 15.31 19.89 1.74
CA GLU A 527 14.66 19.36 2.93
C GLU A 527 13.14 19.49 2.85
N ILE A 528 12.65 20.68 2.46
CA ILE A 528 11.23 20.96 2.37
C ILE A 528 10.88 21.77 1.12
N ARG A 529 9.68 21.50 0.58
CA ARG A 529 8.96 22.43 -0.28
C ARG A 529 7.62 22.79 0.34
N ASN A 530 7.43 24.06 0.70
CA ASN A 530 6.13 24.62 1.10
C ASN A 530 5.64 25.54 -0.01
N TRP A 531 4.53 25.19 -0.65
CA TRP A 531 4.00 25.97 -1.76
C TRP A 531 2.49 25.82 -1.90
N SER A 532 1.91 26.72 -2.70
CA SER A 532 0.48 26.76 -2.94
C SER A 532 0.13 26.67 -4.43
N VAL A 533 -1.11 26.30 -4.71
CA VAL A 533 -1.70 26.27 -6.05
C VAL A 533 -3.02 27.04 -6.04
N ASN A 534 -3.30 27.73 -7.15
CA ASN A 534 -4.50 28.55 -7.40
C ASN A 534 -4.71 29.68 -6.38
N ASP A 535 -3.66 30.42 -6.05
CA ASP A 535 -3.70 31.57 -5.13
C ASP A 535 -4.00 31.25 -3.65
N ALA A 536 -3.99 29.97 -3.24
CA ALA A 536 -4.00 29.61 -1.82
C ALA A 536 -2.83 30.29 -1.08
N PRO A 537 -3.01 30.70 0.19
CA PRO A 537 -1.88 30.99 1.05
C PRO A 537 -1.06 29.71 1.28
N ASN A 538 0.26 29.84 1.44
CA ASN A 538 1.06 28.75 1.97
C ASN A 538 0.67 28.46 3.43
N PHE A 539 0.97 27.27 3.93
CA PHE A 539 0.90 27.02 5.36
C PHE A 539 1.88 27.93 6.11
N THR A 540 1.39 28.60 7.13
CA THR A 540 2.14 29.61 7.89
C THR A 540 2.83 29.03 9.13
N ASN A 541 2.34 27.91 9.65
CA ASN A 541 2.85 27.25 10.86
C ASN A 541 3.64 25.97 10.52
N VAL A 542 4.64 26.10 9.64
CA VAL A 542 5.57 25.01 9.29
C VAL A 542 6.87 25.22 10.05
N GLN A 543 7.20 24.27 10.92
CA GLN A 543 8.32 24.33 11.86
C GLN A 543 9.34 23.25 11.51
N MET A 544 10.63 23.62 11.43
CA MET A 544 11.73 22.70 11.15
C MET A 544 12.82 22.87 12.20
N HIS A 545 13.18 21.78 12.88
CA HIS A 545 14.20 21.80 13.93
C HIS A 545 15.10 20.57 13.82
N ASN A 546 16.41 20.73 14.07
CA ASN A 546 17.30 19.60 14.33
C ASN A 546 17.30 18.48 13.26
N ASN A 547 17.02 18.81 11.99
CA ASN A 547 17.15 17.86 10.87
C ASN A 547 18.58 17.86 10.32
N LEU A 548 19.06 16.70 9.91
CA LEU A 548 20.39 16.49 9.36
C LEU A 548 20.30 16.32 7.84
N ILE A 549 21.04 17.16 7.10
CA ILE A 549 21.22 17.03 5.66
C ILE A 549 22.66 16.65 5.35
N HIS A 550 22.85 15.59 4.57
CA HIS A 550 24.17 15.14 4.11
C HIS A 550 24.14 14.81 2.61
N MET A 551 24.83 15.60 1.79
CA MET A 551 24.84 15.48 0.33
C MET A 551 26.29 15.61 -0.19
N PRO A 552 27.16 14.62 0.04
CA PRO A 552 28.60 14.73 -0.23
C PRO A 552 28.96 14.78 -1.72
N ASN A 553 28.11 14.23 -2.60
CA ASN A 553 28.44 14.01 -4.01
C ASN A 553 27.88 15.07 -4.97
N LEU A 554 27.19 16.10 -4.47
CA LEU A 554 26.71 17.21 -5.31
C LEU A 554 27.86 18.11 -5.76
N ASP A 555 27.63 18.89 -6.83
CA ASP A 555 28.63 19.89 -7.29
C ASP A 555 28.98 20.90 -6.19
N SER A 556 28.02 21.20 -5.32
CA SER A 556 28.19 21.94 -4.07
C SER A 556 27.85 21.02 -2.89
N PRO A 557 28.82 20.27 -2.35
CA PRO A 557 28.57 19.31 -1.28
C PRO A 557 27.98 19.95 -0.02
N VAL A 558 27.05 19.25 0.63
CA VAL A 558 26.51 19.61 1.95
C VAL A 558 26.99 18.58 2.97
N THR A 559 28.06 18.91 3.70
CA THR A 559 28.70 17.97 4.65
C THR A 559 28.90 18.57 6.04
N THR A 560 28.22 19.68 6.35
CA THR A 560 28.36 20.46 7.60
C THR A 560 28.28 19.59 8.86
N TYR A 561 27.47 18.54 8.83
CA TYR A 561 27.20 17.64 9.96
C TYR A 561 27.78 16.23 9.77
N GLY A 562 28.69 16.05 8.80
CA GLY A 562 29.47 14.81 8.68
C GLY A 562 30.62 14.74 9.68
N PRO A 563 31.35 13.60 9.75
CA PRO A 563 31.09 12.37 9.01
C PRO A 563 29.87 11.60 9.55
N LEU A 564 29.21 10.85 8.66
CA LEU A 564 28.21 9.83 9.03
C LEU A 564 28.81 8.44 8.86
N THR A 565 28.30 7.45 9.57
CA THR A 565 28.60 6.03 9.32
C THR A 565 28.17 5.62 7.91
N SER A 566 28.61 4.45 7.45
CA SER A 566 28.26 3.93 6.11
C SER A 566 28.09 2.40 6.12
N ASN A 567 27.78 1.82 7.28
CA ASN A 567 27.52 0.40 7.36
C ASN A 567 26.25 0.08 6.57
N VAL A 568 26.28 -1.00 5.78
CA VAL A 568 25.12 -1.44 5.03
C VAL A 568 24.21 -2.23 5.96
N LEU A 569 22.96 -1.76 6.14
CA LEU A 569 21.94 -2.39 6.97
C LEU A 569 21.33 -3.61 6.28
N PHE A 570 20.96 -3.48 5.00
CA PHE A 570 20.28 -4.53 4.24
C PHE A 570 20.71 -4.52 2.76
N THR A 571 20.57 -5.66 2.09
CA THR A 571 20.70 -5.70 0.62
C THR A 571 19.41 -5.19 -0.03
N PRO A 572 19.44 -4.24 -0.98
CA PRO A 572 18.25 -3.79 -1.71
C PRO A 572 17.59 -4.89 -2.58
N ARG A 573 16.30 -4.73 -2.88
CA ARG A 573 15.47 -5.59 -3.74
C ARG A 573 15.44 -5.06 -5.18
N GLY A 574 15.59 -3.75 -5.38
CA GLY A 574 15.52 -3.12 -6.69
C GLY A 574 16.63 -3.59 -7.62
N VAL A 575 16.29 -4.40 -8.62
CA VAL A 575 17.23 -4.98 -9.60
C VAL A 575 17.30 -4.19 -10.91
N GLY A 576 16.52 -3.11 -11.03
CA GLY A 576 16.42 -2.24 -12.20
C GLY A 576 14.97 -1.96 -12.55
N ARG A 577 14.78 -1.34 -13.72
CA ARG A 577 13.46 -1.00 -14.27
C ARG A 577 13.08 -1.97 -15.38
N ARG A 578 11.80 -2.33 -15.50
CA ARG A 578 11.24 -3.04 -16.66
C ARG A 578 9.98 -2.35 -17.11
N GLU A 579 10.06 -1.52 -18.15
CA GLU A 579 8.92 -0.75 -18.61
C GLU A 579 7.94 -1.63 -19.42
N ALA A 580 6.67 -1.69 -19.01
CA ALA A 580 5.64 -2.42 -19.75
C ALA A 580 5.30 -1.77 -21.09
N PHE A 581 5.39 -0.43 -21.14
CA PHE A 581 5.07 0.36 -22.32
C PHE A 581 6.03 1.51 -22.46
N SER A 582 6.58 1.70 -23.65
CA SER A 582 7.38 2.87 -23.90
C SER A 582 6.58 3.97 -24.59
N ASN A 583 6.67 5.19 -24.04
CA ASN A 583 5.87 6.34 -24.45
C ASN A 583 6.75 7.37 -25.15
N HIS A 584 6.43 7.74 -26.39
CA HIS A 584 7.21 8.71 -27.15
C HIS A 584 6.33 9.76 -27.79
N SER A 585 6.64 11.03 -27.53
CA SER A 585 5.92 12.16 -28.11
C SER A 585 6.73 12.77 -29.25
N HIS A 586 6.11 12.90 -30.42
CA HIS A 586 6.72 13.43 -31.63
C HIS A 586 5.95 14.64 -32.13
N LEU A 587 6.66 15.76 -32.30
CA LEU A 587 6.11 16.93 -32.96
C LEU A 587 6.08 16.68 -34.48
N LEU A 588 4.90 16.75 -35.08
CA LEU A 588 4.74 16.58 -36.51
C LEU A 588 5.39 17.74 -37.27
N THR A 589 6.21 17.43 -38.27
CA THR A 589 6.86 18.41 -39.16
C THR A 589 6.16 18.54 -40.51
N PHE A 590 5.12 17.74 -40.73
CA PHE A 590 4.27 17.74 -41.91
C PHE A 590 2.88 17.18 -41.56
N ASP A 591 1.88 17.47 -42.40
CA ASP A 591 0.53 16.94 -42.23
C ASP A 591 0.48 15.45 -42.54
N VAL A 592 -0.08 14.65 -41.62
CA VAL A 592 -0.34 13.23 -41.84
C VAL A 592 -1.83 13.07 -42.19
N VAL A 593 -2.15 13.18 -43.47
CA VAL A 593 -3.53 13.01 -43.97
C VAL A 593 -4.04 11.59 -43.75
N ASP A 594 -5.36 11.38 -43.80
CA ASP A 594 -5.94 10.03 -43.73
C ASP A 594 -5.36 9.11 -44.83
N GLY A 595 -4.93 7.92 -44.43
CA GLY A 595 -4.23 6.96 -45.26
C GLY A 595 -2.73 7.21 -45.46
N ALA A 596 -2.16 8.32 -44.95
CA ALA A 596 -0.73 8.59 -45.02
C ALA A 596 0.05 7.95 -43.86
N ASP A 597 1.34 7.74 -44.12
CA ASP A 597 2.27 7.13 -43.18
C ASP A 597 3.11 8.19 -42.44
N LEU A 598 3.26 7.98 -41.14
CA LEU A 598 4.26 8.61 -40.28
C LEU A 598 5.33 7.57 -39.93
N PHE A 599 6.55 7.77 -40.43
CA PHE A 599 7.68 6.94 -40.04
C PHE A 599 8.42 7.55 -38.83
N VAL A 600 8.63 6.74 -37.80
CA VAL A 600 9.37 7.12 -36.59
C VAL A 600 10.54 6.15 -36.40
N PRO A 601 11.80 6.59 -36.61
CA PRO A 601 12.96 5.74 -36.40
C PRO A 601 13.19 5.42 -34.92
N TYR A 602 13.73 4.23 -34.62
CA TYR A 602 13.93 3.79 -33.22
C TYR A 602 14.86 4.68 -32.40
N TRP A 603 15.81 5.37 -33.03
CA TRP A 603 16.69 6.30 -32.32
C TRP A 603 15.96 7.58 -31.85
N LEU A 604 14.78 7.88 -32.38
CA LEU A 604 13.87 8.91 -31.83
C LEU A 604 12.95 8.33 -30.75
N LEU A 605 12.77 7.01 -30.73
CA LEU A 605 12.02 6.26 -29.71
C LEU A 605 12.93 5.76 -28.57
N SER A 606 14.24 5.96 -28.67
CA SER A 606 15.17 5.59 -27.62
C SER A 606 15.51 6.85 -26.83
N ASP A 607 15.31 6.82 -25.52
CA ASP A 607 15.82 7.87 -24.64
C ASP A 607 17.17 7.44 -24.02
N TRP A 608 17.69 8.23 -23.08
CA TRP A 608 18.97 7.94 -22.44
C TRP A 608 18.99 6.65 -21.60
N THR A 609 17.82 6.04 -21.37
CA THR A 609 17.59 4.93 -20.45
C THR A 609 16.97 3.70 -21.14
N THR A 610 16.11 3.91 -22.14
CA THR A 610 15.33 2.89 -22.83
C THR A 610 15.78 2.78 -24.28
N TYR A 611 16.49 1.71 -24.62
CA TYR A 611 16.82 1.40 -26.02
C TYR A 611 15.71 0.53 -26.60
N ILE A 612 14.87 1.11 -27.44
CA ILE A 612 13.84 0.35 -28.15
C ILE A 612 14.40 -0.14 -29.46
N THR A 613 14.34 -1.44 -29.66
CA THR A 613 14.54 -2.07 -30.94
C THR A 613 13.33 -2.92 -31.28
N ARG A 614 13.22 -3.35 -32.54
CA ARG A 614 12.21 -4.32 -32.97
C ARG A 614 12.16 -5.57 -32.07
N ALA A 615 13.32 -5.98 -31.53
CA ALA A 615 13.41 -7.14 -30.65
C ALA A 615 12.64 -6.95 -29.33
N ASN A 616 12.37 -5.71 -28.91
CA ASN A 616 11.63 -5.39 -27.67
C ASN A 616 10.12 -5.31 -27.88
N ILE A 617 9.64 -5.43 -29.13
CA ILE A 617 8.25 -5.15 -29.48
C ILE A 617 7.55 -6.44 -29.87
N LYS A 618 6.33 -6.64 -29.36
CA LYS A 618 5.39 -7.62 -29.89
C LYS A 618 4.52 -6.92 -30.94
N GLU A 619 4.86 -7.09 -32.21
CA GLU A 619 4.24 -6.33 -33.31
C GLU A 619 2.71 -6.48 -33.36
N ALA A 620 2.21 -7.70 -33.11
CA ALA A 620 0.78 -8.00 -33.12
C ALA A 620 0.08 -7.74 -31.77
N ASP A 621 0.67 -6.93 -30.88
CA ASP A 621 0.05 -6.60 -29.60
C ASP A 621 -1.09 -5.59 -29.78
N SER A 622 -2.29 -5.95 -29.33
CA SER A 622 -3.48 -5.09 -29.43
C SER A 622 -3.43 -3.88 -28.50
N ARG A 623 -2.43 -3.79 -27.60
CA ARG A 623 -2.30 -2.74 -26.59
C ARG A 623 -1.39 -1.58 -27.03
N HIS A 624 -0.86 -1.60 -28.25
CA HIS A 624 -0.24 -0.41 -28.84
C HIS A 624 -1.26 0.73 -28.91
N ARG A 625 -0.88 1.93 -28.47
CA ARG A 625 -1.77 3.10 -28.42
C ARG A 625 -1.21 4.30 -29.17
N LEU A 626 -2.13 5.16 -29.62
CA LEU A 626 -1.84 6.47 -30.20
C LEU A 626 -2.69 7.54 -29.50
N ASP A 627 -2.04 8.62 -29.07
CA ASP A 627 -2.67 9.84 -28.57
C ASP A 627 -2.31 11.00 -29.50
N THR A 628 -3.30 11.76 -29.93
CA THR A 628 -3.14 12.89 -30.86
C THR A 628 -3.96 14.08 -30.35
N ALA A 629 -3.78 15.26 -30.96
CA ALA A 629 -4.63 16.41 -30.68
C ALA A 629 -6.13 16.16 -30.98
N TYR A 630 -6.46 15.15 -31.80
CA TYR A 630 -7.82 14.90 -32.31
C TYR A 630 -8.54 13.77 -31.60
N PHE A 631 -7.79 12.83 -31.00
CA PHE A 631 -8.35 11.76 -30.17
C PHE A 631 -7.36 11.37 -29.07
N ARG A 632 -7.90 11.11 -27.87
CA ARG A 632 -7.09 10.67 -26.74
C ARG A 632 -7.12 9.16 -26.62
N LYS A 633 -5.93 8.55 -26.49
CA LYS A 633 -5.71 7.15 -26.08
C LYS A 633 -6.52 6.13 -26.90
N LYS A 634 -6.33 6.10 -28.21
CA LYS A 634 -6.89 5.02 -29.05
C LYS A 634 -5.93 3.85 -29.09
N ASP A 635 -6.46 2.64 -28.89
CA ASP A 635 -5.72 1.39 -29.06
C ASP A 635 -5.76 0.98 -30.54
N ILE A 636 -4.79 0.16 -30.99
CA ILE A 636 -4.69 -0.26 -32.42
C ILE A 636 -5.95 -0.98 -32.92
N THR A 637 -6.74 -1.56 -32.02
CA THR A 637 -8.02 -2.21 -32.32
C THR A 637 -9.15 -1.24 -32.64
N SER A 638 -8.97 0.07 -32.39
CA SER A 638 -9.93 1.11 -32.75
C SER A 638 -10.16 1.22 -34.26
N GLY A 639 -9.17 0.83 -35.06
CA GLY A 639 -9.14 1.05 -36.50
C GLY A 639 -8.80 2.49 -36.91
N ASP A 640 -8.53 3.39 -35.95
CA ASP A 640 -8.19 4.80 -36.21
C ASP A 640 -6.73 4.98 -36.68
N PHE A 641 -5.91 3.93 -36.56
CA PHE A 641 -4.54 3.88 -37.07
C PHE A 641 -4.09 2.42 -37.25
N GLU A 642 -3.03 2.23 -38.04
CA GLU A 642 -2.28 0.97 -38.13
C GLU A 642 -0.83 1.20 -37.71
N MET A 643 -0.16 0.17 -37.17
CA MET A 643 1.27 0.21 -36.88
C MET A 643 1.96 -0.98 -37.52
N SER A 644 3.11 -0.73 -38.14
CA SER A 644 4.02 -1.76 -38.61
C SER A 644 5.44 -1.47 -38.15
N PHE A 645 6.22 -2.52 -37.93
CA PHE A 645 7.55 -2.41 -37.35
C PHE A 645 8.59 -2.97 -38.33
N SER A 646 9.62 -2.18 -38.59
CA SER A 646 10.80 -2.55 -39.37
C SER A 646 12.01 -2.65 -38.45
N ASP A 647 13.18 -3.01 -38.99
CA ASP A 647 14.42 -3.03 -38.20
C ASP A 647 14.95 -1.62 -37.89
N THR A 648 14.50 -0.60 -38.62
CA THR A 648 14.97 0.79 -38.47
C THR A 648 14.01 1.70 -37.71
N GLY A 649 12.75 1.30 -37.58
CA GLY A 649 11.72 2.11 -36.94
C GLY A 649 10.31 1.56 -37.14
N MET A 650 9.33 2.36 -36.74
CA MET A 650 7.91 2.07 -36.83
C MET A 650 7.25 2.97 -37.87
N THR A 651 6.28 2.42 -38.62
CA THR A 651 5.40 3.18 -39.50
C THR A 651 4.01 3.18 -38.91
N ILE A 652 3.43 4.36 -38.74
CA ILE A 652 2.06 4.56 -38.27
C ILE A 652 1.24 5.07 -39.44
N THR A 653 0.23 4.32 -39.87
CA THR A 653 -0.68 4.77 -40.93
C THR A 653 -1.91 5.41 -40.28
N ASN A 654 -2.21 6.65 -40.63
CA ASN A 654 -3.40 7.33 -40.16
C ASN A 654 -4.65 6.70 -40.81
N ARG A 655 -5.64 6.29 -40.01
CA ARG A 655 -6.94 5.76 -40.46
C ARG A 655 -8.12 6.47 -39.80
N SER A 656 -7.86 7.61 -39.15
CA SER A 656 -8.82 8.28 -38.28
C SER A 656 -9.86 9.10 -39.05
N GLY A 657 -9.73 9.23 -40.38
CA GLY A 657 -10.58 10.08 -41.20
C GLY A 657 -10.33 11.59 -41.04
N VAL A 658 -9.33 11.98 -40.24
CA VAL A 658 -8.91 13.38 -40.04
C VAL A 658 -7.42 13.54 -40.30
N THR A 659 -7.01 14.69 -40.82
CA THR A 659 -5.59 15.03 -41.00
C THR A 659 -4.96 15.37 -39.65
N TRP A 660 -3.81 14.78 -39.34
CA TRP A 660 -2.99 15.22 -38.20
C TRP A 660 -2.11 16.37 -38.66
N GLU A 661 -2.40 17.59 -38.21
CA GLU A 661 -1.74 18.79 -38.71
C GLU A 661 -0.29 18.91 -38.20
N THR A 662 0.58 19.46 -39.05
CA THR A 662 1.93 19.87 -38.68
C THR A 662 1.93 20.78 -37.46
N GLY A 663 2.94 20.66 -36.60
CA GLY A 663 3.06 21.42 -35.36
C GLY A 663 2.23 20.89 -34.19
N THR A 664 1.50 19.79 -34.37
CA THR A 664 0.85 19.05 -33.27
C THR A 664 1.73 17.89 -32.77
N TYR A 665 1.51 17.47 -31.53
CA TYR A 665 2.16 16.28 -30.97
C TYR A 665 1.34 15.02 -31.23
N VAL A 666 2.04 13.95 -31.59
CA VAL A 666 1.53 12.58 -31.60
C VAL A 666 2.32 11.79 -30.56
N THR A 667 1.64 11.21 -29.59
CA THR A 667 2.25 10.34 -28.58
C THR A 667 1.94 8.89 -28.91
N VAL A 668 2.98 8.11 -29.12
CA VAL A 668 2.90 6.68 -29.38
C VAL A 668 3.19 5.95 -28.08
N ARG A 669 2.37 4.95 -27.77
CA ARG A 669 2.63 4.00 -26.69
C ARG A 669 2.85 2.61 -27.26
N ILE A 670 4.08 2.10 -27.16
CA ILE A 670 4.47 0.80 -27.69
C ILE A 670 4.46 -0.23 -26.56
N ALA A 671 3.69 -1.31 -26.71
CA ALA A 671 3.66 -2.41 -25.75
C ALA A 671 4.94 -3.25 -25.83
N CYS A 672 5.64 -3.35 -24.70
CA CYS A 672 6.91 -4.09 -24.55
C CYS A 672 6.78 -5.31 -23.63
N ILE A 673 5.60 -5.58 -23.06
CA ILE A 673 5.30 -6.53 -21.98
C ILE A 673 6.06 -7.86 -22.07
N ASP A 674 5.90 -8.59 -23.18
CA ASP A 674 6.50 -9.92 -23.36
C ASP A 674 8.02 -9.89 -23.62
N ARG A 675 8.61 -8.71 -23.80
CA ARG A 675 10.00 -8.50 -24.22
C ARG A 675 10.68 -7.33 -23.51
N ALA A 676 10.13 -6.89 -22.38
CA ALA A 676 10.62 -5.75 -21.62
C ALA A 676 11.98 -6.10 -21.02
N ALA A 677 13.02 -5.44 -21.52
CA ALA A 677 14.38 -5.64 -21.04
C ALA A 677 14.53 -5.05 -19.63
N LEU A 678 15.33 -5.71 -18.79
CA LEU A 678 15.71 -5.16 -17.49
C LEU A 678 16.80 -4.11 -17.65
N GLU A 679 16.48 -2.87 -17.29
CA GLU A 679 17.41 -1.75 -17.20
C GLU A 679 18.25 -1.84 -15.92
N LYS A 680 19.19 -2.80 -15.91
CA LYS A 680 20.12 -3.02 -14.80
C LYS A 680 20.88 -1.78 -14.30
N PRO A 681 21.23 -0.78 -15.14
CA PRO A 681 21.88 0.44 -14.66
C PRO A 681 21.06 1.23 -13.63
N LEU A 682 19.74 1.04 -13.60
CA LEU A 682 18.82 1.66 -12.64
C LEU A 682 18.65 0.84 -11.35
N ALA A 683 19.32 -0.30 -11.20
CA ALA A 683 19.26 -1.11 -9.98
C ALA A 683 19.70 -0.30 -8.75
N THR A 684 19.00 -0.50 -7.64
CA THR A 684 19.38 0.10 -6.35
C THR A 684 20.75 -0.46 -5.93
N PRO A 685 21.76 0.38 -5.67
CA PRO A 685 23.09 -0.05 -5.24
C PRO A 685 23.06 -0.91 -4.00
N ALA A 686 23.88 -1.95 -3.96
CA ALA A 686 23.99 -2.86 -2.81
C ALA A 686 24.32 -2.15 -1.49
N ASP A 687 24.92 -0.96 -1.56
CA ASP A 687 25.30 -0.10 -0.45
C ASP A 687 24.31 1.06 -0.21
N ALA A 688 23.07 1.01 -0.74
CA ALA A 688 22.11 2.10 -0.55
C ALA A 688 21.45 2.14 0.84
N TRP A 689 21.31 0.99 1.51
CA TRP A 689 20.74 0.92 2.85
C TRP A 689 21.79 1.27 3.90
N LEU A 690 22.02 2.56 4.12
CA LEU A 690 23.12 3.03 4.96
C LEU A 690 22.66 3.37 6.38
N ASP A 691 23.33 2.75 7.33
CA ASP A 691 23.47 3.25 8.70
C ASP A 691 24.03 4.67 8.62
N SER A 692 23.21 5.65 8.97
CA SER A 692 23.49 7.07 8.80
C SER A 692 23.63 7.79 10.14
N ARG A 693 24.11 7.08 11.15
CA ARG A 693 24.49 7.62 12.46
C ARG A 693 25.58 8.69 12.32
N PRO A 694 25.51 9.77 13.10
CA PRO A 694 26.67 10.64 13.32
C PRO A 694 27.87 9.82 13.80
N ALA A 695 28.98 9.84 13.05
CA ALA A 695 30.19 9.15 13.47
C ALA A 695 31.00 10.01 14.46
N VAL A 696 31.99 9.40 15.14
CA VAL A 696 32.91 10.13 16.02
C VAL A 696 33.55 11.32 15.28
N GLY A 697 33.46 12.50 15.88
CA GLY A 697 33.94 13.75 15.28
C GLY A 697 32.90 14.46 14.39
N SER A 698 31.69 13.91 14.25
CA SER A 698 30.59 14.58 13.59
C SER A 698 30.16 15.83 14.34
N ALA A 699 29.97 16.92 13.61
CA ALA A 699 29.39 18.15 14.16
C ALA A 699 27.89 18.02 14.46
N ALA A 700 27.24 16.89 14.12
CA ALA A 700 25.86 16.62 14.51
C ALA A 700 25.71 16.26 15.99
N LEU A 701 26.77 15.70 16.59
CA LEU A 701 26.77 15.20 17.97
C LEU A 701 26.56 16.35 18.96
N GLY A 702 25.50 16.28 19.76
CA GLY A 702 25.17 17.32 20.74
C GLY A 702 24.77 18.66 20.14
N ALA A 703 24.45 18.71 18.84
CA ALA A 703 24.16 19.96 18.14
C ALA A 703 22.70 20.42 18.26
N ALA A 704 21.79 19.57 18.78
CA ALA A 704 20.38 19.90 18.95
C ALA A 704 20.16 20.74 20.22
N LEU A 705 20.76 21.93 20.27
CA LEU A 705 20.77 22.81 21.45
C LEU A 705 19.49 23.61 21.66
N ASN A 706 18.64 23.73 20.62
CA ASN A 706 17.41 24.51 20.65
C ASN A 706 16.35 23.87 19.76
N GLY A 707 15.09 24.28 19.93
CA GLY A 707 13.97 23.77 19.14
C GLY A 707 13.49 22.40 19.62
N GLU A 708 12.66 21.76 18.79
CA GLU A 708 12.06 20.47 19.15
C GLU A 708 13.06 19.33 19.01
N VAL A 709 13.02 18.41 19.98
CA VAL A 709 13.82 17.17 19.97
C VAL A 709 12.91 15.99 20.28
N SER A 710 13.08 14.89 19.54
CA SER A 710 12.44 13.62 19.87
C SER A 710 13.03 12.99 21.15
N TYR A 711 12.21 12.39 22.00
CA TYR A 711 12.68 11.70 23.20
C TYR A 711 13.56 10.48 22.90
N MET A 712 13.22 9.74 21.84
CA MET A 712 14.00 8.60 21.35
C MET A 712 14.49 8.85 19.93
N ASP A 713 15.52 8.12 19.53
CA ASP A 713 15.99 8.07 18.16
C ASP A 713 15.24 7.01 17.33
N ILE A 714 15.70 6.79 16.10
CA ILE A 714 15.14 5.80 15.18
C ILE A 714 15.34 4.34 15.66
N MET A 715 16.36 4.06 16.49
CA MET A 715 16.63 2.75 17.09
C MET A 715 15.78 2.48 18.34
N LEU A 716 14.91 3.42 18.72
CA LEU A 716 14.11 3.38 19.94
C LEU A 716 14.96 3.55 21.22
N GLU A 717 16.14 4.15 21.09
CA GLU A 717 17.00 4.46 22.22
C GLU A 717 16.75 5.89 22.72
N ASN A 718 16.89 6.10 24.03
CA ASN A 718 16.76 7.43 24.62
C ASN A 718 17.90 8.33 24.14
N ARG A 719 17.59 9.57 23.77
CA ARG A 719 18.62 10.52 23.38
C ARG A 719 19.38 11.09 24.59
N PRO A 720 20.71 11.29 24.49
CA PRO A 720 21.49 11.95 25.53
C PRO A 720 21.23 13.47 25.55
N GLU A 721 21.74 14.16 26.59
CA GLU A 721 21.69 15.63 26.70
C GLU A 721 23.13 16.21 26.68
N PRO A 722 23.48 17.10 25.72
CA PRO A 722 22.65 17.54 24.60
C PRO A 722 22.51 16.46 23.51
N PRO A 723 21.36 16.39 22.82
CA PRO A 723 21.09 15.38 21.79
C PRO A 723 21.74 15.71 20.45
N SER A 724 21.90 14.70 19.59
CA SER A 724 22.34 14.91 18.22
C SER A 724 21.20 15.44 17.34
N ILE A 725 21.54 16.17 16.27
CA ILE A 725 20.57 16.43 15.20
C ILE A 725 20.43 15.20 14.29
N GLY A 726 19.30 15.09 13.60
CA GLY A 726 19.00 13.98 12.70
C GLY A 726 18.29 12.81 13.39
N ALA A 727 18.02 11.77 12.60
CA ALA A 727 17.19 10.63 12.98
C ALA A 727 17.84 9.67 13.98
N TRP A 728 19.16 9.67 14.04
CA TRP A 728 19.93 8.72 14.84
C TRP A 728 20.74 9.43 15.92
N GLU A 729 21.03 8.70 17.00
CA GLU A 729 22.12 9.02 17.91
C GLU A 729 23.39 8.22 17.57
N ALA A 730 24.52 8.61 18.16
CA ALA A 730 25.75 7.81 18.10
C ALA A 730 25.71 6.65 19.10
N GLU A 731 26.52 5.61 18.81
CA GLU A 731 26.80 4.52 19.75
C GLU A 731 27.51 4.97 21.02
#